data_AF-A0AAD7NRP2-F1
#
_entry.id   AF-A0AAD7NRP2-F1
#
_cell.length_a   1.000
_cell.length_b   1.000
_cell.length_c   1.000
_cell.angle_alpha   90.00
_cell.angle_beta   90.00
_cell.angle_gamma   90.00
#
_symmetry.space_group_name_H-M   'P 1'
#
loop_
_entity.id
_entity.type
_entity.pdbx_description
1 polymer ?
#
loop_
_entity_poly.entity_id
_entity_poly.type
_entity_poly.pdbx_seq_one_letter_code
_entity_poly.pdbx_strand_id
1 'polypeptide(L)'
;MQHHHHQNSLGHYPSPPSHQQQSPAAQPISTHWQQQLIKYESIRASRSPHHRARASAMASRGVTKSAITITNPNKPSDEDTPPSPSLALAMAINHPSSTVAPASDAVMRPAAPRPPANTWASLDMGGVNIKSIPPSSGLFSFTFLTCLYLNHNALTSVPPEISRLRHLDLLDLSGNNLSTLPAEIGMVISLRELYLFDNHLTTIPPEYGTLHRLKTLGIEGNPMDAQLKNIIQKEGTPALISFLRDTCPMPMPPPQRPTITITPTEPGLETFKVLCYNILCERAATAKMYGYTPAWALAWDYRKERVLQEVTESKADIVCLQEVDMGQYEDFFSRHLVDLGYEGVYGAKSRYKTMQDSDRRQVDGCATFFKKDRYQLVENHLIEFNSIAMQRQDFKKTDDMFNRVLGKDHIAVVCLLEDLVTGTRIIVSNTHLHWDAAYSDVKLVQTALLLEEVEKIAHAFAKYPPRPPDTPSATDDEPAVARPPPPIYADGTRIPVLVCGDYNSMPSSGVYDFLASGTLSASHPDFLSHTYGNYTSEGLRHKLGLKSAYTTIGAGGVQEEIIPMTNVTPGFHGVIDYVWYSTGNLILNSVVGEIDKMYLEKVVGFPNAHFPSDHIALTASFSVKPPRESGAPRPPPVFS
;
A
#
# COMPACT_ATOMS: atom_id res chain seq x y z
N MET A 1 5.92 -70.15 -75.91
CA MET A 1 6.32 -71.46 -75.37
C MET A 1 6.21 -71.35 -73.84
N GLN A 2 5.09 -71.61 -73.14
CA GLN A 2 4.27 -72.84 -73.03
C GLN A 2 5.17 -74.10 -72.98
N HIS A 3 5.17 -74.97 -71.97
CA HIS A 3 4.19 -75.33 -70.92
C HIS A 3 4.83 -76.12 -69.74
N HIS A 4 4.23 -75.99 -68.54
CA HIS A 4 3.88 -76.95 -67.43
C HIS A 4 4.75 -78.19 -67.06
N HIS A 5 4.87 -78.64 -65.79
CA HIS A 5 3.89 -78.90 -64.70
C HIS A 5 4.44 -78.55 -63.27
N HIS A 6 3.71 -77.91 -62.33
CA HIS A 6 2.79 -78.43 -61.26
C HIS A 6 3.46 -79.41 -60.25
N GLN A 7 3.46 -79.20 -58.91
CA GLN A 7 2.32 -79.01 -57.97
C GLN A 7 2.72 -78.47 -56.57
N ASN A 8 1.84 -77.63 -55.97
CA ASN A 8 1.38 -77.43 -54.55
C ASN A 8 2.28 -77.75 -53.32
N SER A 9 2.13 -77.18 -52.13
CA SER A 9 1.49 -75.99 -51.48
C SER A 9 1.57 -76.29 -49.97
N LEU A 10 2.04 -75.36 -49.13
CA LEU A 10 1.61 -75.11 -47.73
C LEU A 10 2.59 -74.12 -47.08
N GLY A 11 2.09 -72.91 -46.82
CA GLY A 11 2.83 -71.81 -46.22
C GLY A 11 3.06 -72.00 -44.72
N HIS A 12 4.26 -71.65 -44.28
CA HIS A 12 4.70 -71.57 -42.89
C HIS A 12 4.11 -70.33 -42.20
N TYR A 13 3.45 -70.53 -41.06
CA TYR A 13 3.16 -69.49 -40.07
C TYR A 13 4.34 -69.36 -39.10
N PRO A 14 4.93 -68.16 -38.90
CA PRO A 14 5.76 -67.88 -37.74
C PRO A 14 4.92 -67.32 -36.58
N SER A 15 5.24 -67.78 -35.38
CA SER A 15 4.65 -67.51 -34.06
C SER A 15 4.61 -66.02 -33.65
N PRO A 16 3.74 -65.62 -32.71
CA PRO A 16 3.52 -64.22 -32.36
C PRO A 16 4.68 -63.63 -31.53
N PRO A 17 5.04 -62.35 -31.72
CA PRO A 17 6.05 -61.69 -30.92
C PRO A 17 5.50 -61.39 -29.51
N SER A 18 6.33 -61.67 -28.52
CA SER A 18 6.14 -61.39 -27.10
C SER A 18 5.71 -59.94 -26.84
N HIS A 19 4.64 -59.76 -26.05
CA HIS A 19 4.30 -58.48 -25.43
C HIS A 19 5.44 -58.02 -24.51
N GLN A 20 6.30 -57.13 -25.01
CA GLN A 20 7.05 -56.23 -24.15
C GLN A 20 6.08 -55.15 -23.66
N GLN A 21 5.79 -55.13 -22.36
CA GLN A 21 5.23 -53.96 -21.69
C GLN A 21 6.18 -52.78 -21.94
N GLN A 22 5.77 -51.85 -22.79
CA GLN A 22 6.40 -50.55 -22.88
C GLN A 22 6.18 -49.84 -21.54
N SER A 23 7.27 -49.65 -20.80
CA SER A 23 7.34 -48.70 -19.70
C SER A 23 6.86 -47.34 -20.20
N PRO A 24 6.00 -46.62 -19.47
CA PRO A 24 5.58 -45.29 -19.90
C PRO A 24 6.83 -44.39 -19.96
N ALA A 25 7.08 -43.80 -21.13
CA ALA A 25 8.19 -42.87 -21.33
C ALA A 25 8.14 -41.78 -20.25
N ALA A 26 9.18 -41.71 -19.42
CA ALA A 26 9.32 -40.71 -18.37
C ALA A 26 9.32 -39.33 -19.02
N GLN A 27 8.29 -38.53 -18.72
CA GLN A 27 8.27 -37.13 -19.15
C GLN A 27 9.49 -36.40 -18.59
N PRO A 28 10.07 -35.44 -19.33
CA PRO A 28 11.26 -34.72 -18.89
C PRO A 28 10.95 -34.00 -17.57
N ILE A 29 11.69 -34.37 -16.54
CA ILE A 29 11.64 -33.74 -15.22
C ILE A 29 12.12 -32.29 -15.35
N SER A 30 11.38 -31.33 -14.79
CA SER A 30 11.79 -29.92 -14.83
C SER A 30 13.13 -29.71 -14.10
N THR A 31 13.92 -28.74 -14.56
CA THR A 31 15.17 -28.33 -13.89
C THR A 31 14.92 -27.88 -12.45
N HIS A 32 13.77 -27.24 -12.21
CA HIS A 32 13.30 -26.87 -10.86
C HIS A 32 13.16 -28.11 -9.97
N TRP A 33 12.47 -29.15 -10.44
CA TRP A 33 12.30 -30.39 -9.68
C TRP A 33 13.63 -31.12 -9.43
N GLN A 34 14.55 -31.14 -10.40
CA GLN A 34 15.89 -31.72 -10.20
C GLN A 34 16.65 -31.02 -9.06
N GLN A 35 16.61 -29.68 -9.00
CA GLN A 35 17.21 -28.92 -7.91
C GLN A 35 16.55 -29.25 -6.56
N GLN A 36 15.23 -29.48 -6.54
CA GLN A 36 14.54 -29.91 -5.32
C GLN A 36 14.98 -31.30 -4.86
N LEU A 37 15.21 -32.25 -5.77
CA LEU A 37 15.73 -33.58 -5.43
C LEU A 37 17.15 -33.52 -4.84
N ILE A 38 18.01 -32.65 -5.36
CA ILE A 38 19.35 -32.43 -4.79
C ILE A 38 19.24 -31.87 -3.37
N LYS A 39 18.34 -30.88 -3.15
CA LYS A 39 18.07 -30.33 -1.82
C LYS A 39 17.52 -31.40 -0.87
N TYR A 40 16.63 -32.26 -1.37
CA TYR A 40 16.07 -33.39 -0.63
C TYR A 40 17.15 -34.36 -0.12
N GLU A 41 18.04 -34.81 -1.00
CA GLU A 41 19.16 -35.69 -0.63
C GLU A 41 20.10 -35.03 0.39
N SER A 42 20.42 -33.75 0.18
CA SER A 42 21.26 -32.97 1.11
C SER A 42 20.65 -32.88 2.52
N ILE A 43 19.34 -32.61 2.61
CA ILE A 43 18.63 -32.53 3.90
C ILE A 43 18.57 -33.91 4.56
N ARG A 44 18.35 -34.99 3.82
CA ARG A 44 18.40 -36.36 4.38
C ARG A 44 19.77 -36.72 4.96
N ALA A 45 20.85 -36.19 4.40
CA ALA A 45 22.19 -36.37 4.95
C ALA A 45 22.45 -35.52 6.22
N SER A 46 21.75 -34.40 6.42
CA SER A 46 21.94 -33.48 7.55
C SER A 46 21.20 -33.89 8.83
N ARG A 47 21.33 -35.15 9.26
CA ARG A 47 20.59 -35.75 10.40
C ARG A 47 21.18 -35.52 11.78
N SER A 48 22.43 -35.09 11.86
CA SER A 48 23.11 -35.00 13.16
C SER A 48 22.63 -33.75 13.94
N PRO A 49 22.57 -33.79 15.29
CA PRO A 49 22.03 -32.68 16.08
C PRO A 49 22.71 -31.34 15.75
N HIS A 50 21.93 -30.28 15.58
CA HIS A 50 22.42 -28.94 15.22
C HIS A 50 23.39 -28.94 14.02
N HIS A 51 23.08 -29.74 12.99
CA HIS A 51 23.96 -29.92 11.84
C HIS A 51 24.35 -28.59 11.17
N ARG A 52 23.36 -27.71 10.93
CA ARG A 52 23.55 -26.45 10.20
C ARG A 52 24.37 -25.46 11.03
N ALA A 53 24.11 -25.38 12.33
CA ALA A 53 24.91 -24.56 13.23
C ALA A 53 26.37 -25.02 13.27
N ARG A 54 26.62 -26.34 13.34
CA ARG A 54 28.00 -26.89 13.32
C ARG A 54 28.69 -26.66 11.98
N ALA A 55 28.00 -26.87 10.87
CA ALA A 55 28.54 -26.60 9.54
C ALA A 55 28.91 -25.11 9.37
N SER A 56 28.03 -24.20 9.79
CA SER A 56 28.28 -22.76 9.77
C SER A 56 29.48 -22.37 10.65
N ALA A 57 29.58 -22.94 11.85
CA ALA A 57 30.73 -22.72 12.74
C ALA A 57 32.06 -23.26 12.18
N MET A 58 32.03 -24.38 11.43
CA MET A 58 33.23 -24.88 10.74
C MET A 58 33.62 -24.00 9.56
N ALA A 59 32.64 -23.52 8.78
CA ALA A 59 32.88 -22.62 7.66
C ALA A 59 33.50 -21.30 8.11
N SER A 60 33.00 -20.70 9.20
CA SER A 60 33.54 -19.44 9.74
C SER A 60 34.97 -19.58 10.26
N ARG A 61 35.33 -20.76 10.80
CA ARG A 61 36.71 -21.08 11.23
C ARG A 61 37.68 -21.30 10.06
N GLY A 62 37.19 -21.61 8.87
CA GLY A 62 38.01 -21.74 7.65
C GLY A 62 38.46 -20.39 7.09
N VAL A 63 37.69 -19.32 7.33
CA VAL A 63 37.96 -17.98 6.80
C VAL A 63 39.04 -17.23 7.59
N THR A 64 39.30 -17.58 8.85
CA THR A 64 40.36 -16.96 9.69
C THR A 64 41.75 -17.56 9.49
N LYS A 65 41.94 -18.50 8.55
CA LYS A 65 43.23 -19.14 8.24
C LYS A 65 43.85 -18.70 6.90
N SER A 66 43.50 -17.53 6.37
CA SER A 66 44.37 -16.84 5.39
C SER A 66 45.56 -16.26 6.17
N ALA A 67 46.64 -17.03 6.25
CA ALA A 67 47.87 -16.65 6.91
C ALA A 67 48.39 -15.30 6.36
N ILE A 68 48.62 -14.35 7.26
CA ILE A 68 49.46 -13.19 6.98
C ILE A 68 50.89 -13.72 6.82
N THR A 69 51.40 -13.72 5.58
CA THR A 69 52.81 -14.04 5.32
C THR A 69 53.66 -12.93 5.94
N ILE A 70 54.41 -13.24 6.99
CA ILE A 70 55.37 -12.32 7.61
C ILE A 70 56.49 -12.06 6.60
N THR A 71 56.51 -10.88 5.98
CA THR A 71 57.66 -10.40 5.21
C THR A 71 58.69 -9.76 6.13
N ASN A 72 59.95 -10.18 5.95
CA ASN A 72 61.16 -9.82 6.70
C ASN A 72 61.38 -8.29 6.79
N PRO A 73 61.71 -7.67 7.96
CA PRO A 73 61.71 -6.21 8.15
C PRO A 73 62.90 -5.43 7.56
N ASN A 74 63.86 -6.06 6.86
CA ASN A 74 65.08 -5.40 6.39
C ASN A 74 65.30 -5.51 4.88
N LYS A 75 64.44 -4.88 4.07
CA LYS A 75 64.77 -4.56 2.68
C LYS A 75 64.36 -3.12 2.36
N PRO A 76 65.28 -2.26 1.88
CA PRO A 76 64.98 -0.85 1.60
C PRO A 76 64.11 -0.70 0.36
N SER A 77 63.36 0.41 0.37
CA SER A 77 62.31 0.90 -0.53
C SER A 77 62.76 1.16 -1.96
N ASP A 78 61.89 0.88 -2.93
CA ASP A 78 61.84 1.57 -4.23
C ASP A 78 60.38 1.79 -4.68
N GLU A 79 60.07 3.07 -4.87
CA GLU A 79 59.16 3.75 -5.82
C GLU A 79 57.67 3.37 -6.01
N ASP A 80 56.83 4.35 -5.67
CA ASP A 80 55.77 4.99 -6.49
C ASP A 80 54.91 4.15 -7.45
N THR A 81 53.66 3.88 -7.07
CA THR A 81 52.47 4.07 -7.92
C THR A 81 51.16 3.90 -7.12
N PRO A 82 50.19 4.84 -7.18
CA PRO A 82 48.84 4.60 -6.70
C PRO A 82 47.98 3.97 -7.82
N PRO A 83 47.24 2.86 -7.59
CA PRO A 83 46.19 2.47 -8.52
C PRO A 83 44.93 3.28 -8.25
N SER A 84 44.46 3.89 -9.33
CA SER A 84 43.27 4.74 -9.47
C SER A 84 41.95 3.96 -9.26
N PRO A 85 40.85 4.62 -8.88
CA PRO A 85 39.51 4.08 -9.04
C PRO A 85 39.02 4.37 -10.47
N SER A 86 38.71 3.33 -11.23
CA SER A 86 38.07 3.44 -12.56
C SER A 86 37.19 2.18 -12.74
N LEU A 87 35.97 2.20 -13.23
CA LEU A 87 35.16 3.22 -13.89
C LEU A 87 33.69 3.00 -13.51
N ALA A 88 33.01 4.08 -13.17
CA ALA A 88 31.59 4.24 -13.45
C ALA A 88 31.43 4.89 -14.85
N LEU A 89 30.31 4.54 -15.49
CA LEU A 89 29.57 5.32 -16.49
C LEU A 89 29.85 5.08 -17.99
N ALA A 90 28.95 4.33 -18.61
CA ALA A 90 28.21 4.64 -19.85
C ALA A 90 27.40 3.37 -20.20
N MET A 91 26.07 3.39 -20.29
CA MET A 91 25.33 4.05 -21.35
C MET A 91 23.93 4.45 -20.87
N ALA A 92 23.59 5.71 -21.12
CA ALA A 92 22.24 6.23 -21.07
C ALA A 92 21.50 5.96 -22.40
N ILE A 93 20.17 6.19 -22.36
CA ILE A 93 19.23 6.45 -23.46
C ILE A 93 18.34 5.25 -23.86
N ASN A 94 17.18 5.12 -23.21
CA ASN A 94 15.90 5.59 -23.77
C ASN A 94 14.73 5.44 -22.78
N HIS A 95 14.06 6.56 -22.52
CA HIS A 95 12.78 6.67 -21.79
C HIS A 95 11.62 6.14 -22.66
N PRO A 96 10.50 5.70 -22.05
CA PRO A 96 9.37 6.61 -21.94
C PRO A 96 8.84 6.71 -20.50
N SER A 97 8.47 7.92 -20.13
CA SER A 97 7.94 8.31 -18.83
C SER A 97 6.63 7.58 -18.56
N SER A 98 6.59 6.91 -17.42
CA SER A 98 5.47 6.11 -16.97
C SER A 98 5.66 6.01 -15.45
N THR A 99 4.79 6.61 -14.65
CA THR A 99 4.96 6.79 -13.19
C THR A 99 4.86 5.51 -12.34
N VAL A 100 4.68 4.35 -12.97
CA VAL A 100 5.09 3.09 -12.35
C VAL A 100 6.56 2.91 -12.70
N ALA A 101 7.42 3.04 -11.68
CA ALA A 101 8.84 2.74 -11.79
C ALA A 101 9.04 1.47 -12.63
N PRO A 102 10.03 1.43 -13.55
CA PRO A 102 10.35 0.20 -14.24
C PRO A 102 10.58 -0.87 -13.19
N ALA A 103 10.01 -2.05 -13.43
CA ALA A 103 10.15 -3.21 -12.56
C ALA A 103 11.59 -3.78 -12.57
N SER A 104 12.64 -2.95 -12.61
CA SER A 104 13.99 -3.31 -12.24
C SER A 104 14.00 -3.82 -10.80
N ASP A 105 15.00 -4.65 -10.48
CA ASP A 105 15.13 -5.37 -9.21
C ASP A 105 14.70 -4.53 -8.02
N ALA A 106 13.82 -5.13 -7.22
CA ALA A 106 13.06 -4.50 -6.14
C ALA A 106 13.88 -3.49 -5.33
N VAL A 107 13.75 -2.20 -5.65
CA VAL A 107 13.73 -1.20 -4.58
C VAL A 107 12.38 -1.40 -3.91
N MET A 108 12.34 -2.29 -2.92
CA MET A 108 11.28 -2.31 -1.91
C MET A 108 10.98 -0.86 -1.53
N ARG A 109 9.70 -0.47 -1.33
CA ARG A 109 9.41 0.65 -0.40
C ARG A 109 10.24 0.35 0.85
N PRO A 110 11.25 1.17 1.25
CA PRO A 110 12.21 0.82 2.30
C PRO A 110 11.60 0.68 3.70
N ALA A 111 10.27 0.64 3.80
CA ALA A 111 9.49 0.69 5.03
C ALA A 111 9.12 -0.68 5.60
N ALA A 112 9.51 -1.80 4.95
CA ALA A 112 9.52 -3.06 5.69
C ALA A 112 10.60 -2.87 6.76
N PRO A 113 10.27 -2.87 8.06
CA PRO A 113 11.29 -2.77 9.09
C PRO A 113 12.29 -3.87 8.78
N ARG A 114 13.53 -3.48 8.42
CA ARG A 114 14.62 -4.44 8.41
C ARG A 114 14.62 -5.03 9.81
N PRO A 115 14.70 -6.38 9.96
CA PRO A 115 14.81 -6.96 11.28
C PRO A 115 15.92 -6.20 12.01
N PRO A 116 15.71 -5.84 13.29
CA PRO A 116 16.71 -5.11 14.06
C PRO A 116 18.06 -5.80 13.84
N ALA A 117 19.12 -5.01 13.67
CA ALA A 117 20.46 -5.51 13.38
C ALA A 117 20.95 -6.34 14.59
N ASN A 118 20.49 -7.57 14.64
CA ASN A 118 20.77 -8.53 15.69
C ASN A 118 22.02 -9.29 15.28
N THR A 119 22.80 -9.66 16.29
CA THR A 119 24.07 -10.39 16.10
C THR A 119 23.85 -11.79 15.49
N TRP A 120 22.62 -12.29 15.50
CA TRP A 120 22.22 -13.56 14.91
C TRP A 120 20.80 -13.48 14.33
N ALA A 121 20.53 -14.26 13.28
CA ALA A 121 19.22 -14.31 12.62
C ALA A 121 18.81 -15.74 12.19
N SER A 122 19.61 -16.75 12.53
CA SER A 122 19.39 -18.14 12.18
C SER A 122 19.36 -19.00 13.44
N LEU A 123 18.34 -19.85 13.58
CA LEU A 123 18.19 -20.78 14.69
C LEU A 123 18.14 -22.23 14.18
N ASP A 124 19.03 -23.07 14.68
CA ASP A 124 19.07 -24.50 14.35
C ASP A 124 18.68 -25.34 15.57
N MET A 125 17.51 -25.96 15.48
CA MET A 125 16.96 -26.90 16.44
C MET A 125 16.73 -28.27 15.80
N GLY A 126 17.47 -28.60 14.73
CA GLY A 126 17.34 -29.86 14.01
C GLY A 126 18.04 -31.03 14.71
N GLY A 127 17.46 -32.23 14.61
CA GLY A 127 18.08 -33.47 15.09
C GLY A 127 18.12 -33.63 16.62
N VAL A 128 17.31 -32.89 17.37
CA VAL A 128 17.32 -32.91 18.85
C VAL A 128 16.11 -33.62 19.48
N ASN A 129 15.33 -34.35 18.65
CA ASN A 129 14.19 -35.16 19.07
C ASN A 129 13.03 -34.36 19.72
N ILE A 130 12.75 -33.17 19.19
CA ILE A 130 11.60 -32.35 19.63
C ILE A 130 10.31 -33.05 19.22
N LYS A 131 9.42 -33.32 20.17
CA LYS A 131 8.12 -33.96 19.91
C LYS A 131 6.98 -32.96 19.70
N SER A 132 7.06 -31.81 20.36
CA SER A 132 6.05 -30.76 20.26
C SER A 132 6.67 -29.39 20.56
N ILE A 133 6.15 -28.35 19.93
CA ILE A 133 6.49 -26.96 20.20
C ILE A 133 5.24 -26.32 20.82
N PRO A 134 5.26 -25.95 22.10
CA PRO A 134 4.09 -25.33 22.70
C PRO A 134 3.84 -23.93 22.11
N PRO A 135 2.58 -23.52 21.92
CA PRO A 135 2.21 -22.15 21.50
C PRO A 135 2.84 -21.05 22.36
N SER A 136 3.00 -21.32 23.66
CA SER A 136 3.63 -20.41 24.64
C SER A 136 5.17 -20.44 24.63
N SER A 137 5.80 -21.15 23.67
CA SER A 137 7.25 -21.20 23.59
C SER A 137 7.85 -19.81 23.29
N GLY A 138 9.02 -19.54 23.86
CA GLY A 138 9.79 -18.33 23.54
C GLY A 138 10.30 -18.29 22.09
N LEU A 139 10.17 -19.37 21.31
CA LEU A 139 10.58 -19.40 19.90
C LEU A 139 9.88 -18.30 19.08
N PHE A 140 8.58 -18.13 19.30
CA PHE A 140 7.76 -17.20 18.53
C PHE A 140 7.93 -15.74 18.92
N SER A 141 8.71 -15.44 19.97
CA SER A 141 9.10 -14.06 20.30
C SER A 141 10.32 -13.59 19.52
N PHE A 142 11.06 -14.49 18.86
CA PHE A 142 12.20 -14.13 18.00
C PHE A 142 11.74 -13.69 16.60
N THR A 143 10.93 -12.63 16.53
CA THR A 143 10.32 -12.14 15.27
C THR A 143 11.35 -11.72 14.21
N PHE A 144 12.60 -11.47 14.62
CA PHE A 144 13.72 -11.12 13.74
C PHE A 144 14.36 -12.31 13.01
N LEU A 145 13.95 -13.56 13.29
CA LEU A 145 14.52 -14.74 12.65
C LEU A 145 14.28 -14.71 11.13
N THR A 146 15.33 -15.07 10.39
CA THR A 146 15.33 -15.24 8.93
C THR A 146 15.44 -16.71 8.54
N CYS A 147 16.11 -17.54 9.34
CA CYS A 147 16.25 -18.97 9.11
C CYS A 147 15.87 -19.76 10.35
N LEU A 148 14.96 -20.72 10.21
CA LEU A 148 14.56 -21.63 11.29
C LEU A 148 14.63 -23.08 10.81
N TYR A 149 15.50 -23.86 11.45
CA TYR A 149 15.66 -25.29 11.18
C TYR A 149 15.07 -26.11 12.32
N LEU A 150 14.05 -26.91 11.99
CA LEU A 150 13.33 -27.84 12.87
C LEU A 150 13.34 -29.27 12.30
N ASN A 151 14.25 -29.54 11.37
CA ASN A 151 14.34 -30.80 10.63
C ASN A 151 14.84 -31.98 11.49
N HIS A 152 14.51 -33.20 11.10
CA HIS A 152 14.86 -34.45 11.80
C HIS A 152 14.48 -34.45 13.28
N ASN A 153 13.25 -34.04 13.57
CA ASN A 153 12.64 -34.12 14.89
C ASN A 153 11.46 -35.12 14.86
N ALA A 154 10.64 -35.14 15.90
CA ALA A 154 9.48 -36.02 16.02
C ALA A 154 8.18 -35.20 16.10
N LEU A 155 8.13 -34.03 15.45
CA LEU A 155 6.97 -33.14 15.48
C LEU A 155 5.78 -33.77 14.75
N THR A 156 4.63 -33.79 15.39
CA THR A 156 3.35 -34.23 14.79
C THR A 156 2.53 -33.06 14.25
N SER A 157 2.76 -31.86 14.78
CA SER A 157 2.12 -30.62 14.35
C SER A 157 3.03 -29.42 14.58
N VAL A 158 2.79 -28.35 13.83
CA VAL A 158 3.39 -27.03 14.05
C VAL A 158 2.29 -26.08 14.55
N PRO A 159 2.53 -25.30 15.61
CA PRO A 159 1.51 -24.40 16.15
C PRO A 159 1.32 -23.16 15.23
N PRO A 160 0.09 -22.60 15.15
CA PRO A 160 -0.23 -21.40 14.36
C PRO A 160 0.65 -20.17 14.63
N GLU A 161 1.21 -20.05 15.83
CA GLU A 161 2.07 -18.95 16.25
C GLU A 161 3.36 -18.78 15.43
N ILE A 162 3.71 -19.77 14.59
CA ILE A 162 4.78 -19.63 13.61
C ILE A 162 4.58 -18.43 12.66
N SER A 163 3.33 -18.02 12.46
CA SER A 163 2.96 -16.81 11.69
C SER A 163 3.50 -15.50 12.26
N ARG A 164 3.91 -15.47 13.54
CA ARG A 164 4.55 -14.30 14.16
C ARG A 164 5.96 -14.05 13.61
N LEU A 165 6.61 -15.08 13.05
CA LEU A 165 7.96 -15.00 12.48
C LEU A 165 7.93 -14.45 11.05
N ARG A 166 7.33 -13.27 10.85
CA ARG A 166 7.03 -12.66 9.53
C ARG A 166 8.25 -12.31 8.66
N HIS A 167 9.47 -12.49 9.18
CA HIS A 167 10.73 -12.23 8.48
C HIS A 167 11.48 -13.49 8.07
N LEU A 168 10.92 -14.70 8.28
CA LEU A 168 11.55 -15.94 7.86
C LEU A 168 11.68 -16.00 6.33
N ASP A 169 12.90 -16.16 5.84
CA ASP A 169 13.22 -16.50 4.46
C ASP A 169 13.29 -18.02 4.25
N LEU A 170 13.72 -18.77 5.27
CA LEU A 170 13.88 -20.22 5.24
C LEU A 170 13.25 -20.87 6.46
N LEU A 171 12.36 -21.84 6.21
CA LEU A 171 11.80 -22.73 7.23
C LEU A 171 11.99 -24.19 6.81
N ASP A 172 12.71 -24.97 7.62
CA ASP A 172 12.94 -26.39 7.39
C ASP A 172 12.24 -27.26 8.45
N LEU A 173 11.22 -27.99 8.03
CA LEU A 173 10.42 -28.92 8.83
C LEU A 173 10.60 -30.38 8.36
N SER A 174 11.63 -30.65 7.56
CA SER A 174 11.83 -31.95 6.93
C SER A 174 12.13 -33.08 7.93
N GLY A 175 11.73 -34.31 7.64
CA GLY A 175 12.04 -35.47 8.49
C GLY A 175 11.34 -35.39 9.86
N ASN A 176 10.06 -35.01 9.85
CA ASN A 176 9.17 -35.02 11.02
C ASN A 176 7.99 -35.97 10.76
N ASN A 177 7.02 -36.02 11.67
CA ASN A 177 5.81 -36.84 11.55
C ASN A 177 4.57 -35.97 11.27
N LEU A 178 4.73 -34.88 10.50
CA LEU A 178 3.64 -33.93 10.25
C LEU A 178 2.61 -34.55 9.30
N SER A 179 1.37 -34.65 9.74
CA SER A 179 0.22 -35.06 8.91
C SER A 179 -0.58 -33.88 8.36
N THR A 180 -0.48 -32.72 9.03
CA THR A 180 -1.14 -31.47 8.67
C THR A 180 -0.20 -30.30 8.90
N LEU A 181 -0.50 -29.17 8.26
CA LEU A 181 0.19 -27.90 8.46
C LEU A 181 -0.81 -26.81 8.86
N PRO A 182 -0.42 -25.88 9.75
CA PRO A 182 -1.25 -24.71 10.06
C PRO A 182 -1.37 -23.80 8.84
N ALA A 183 -2.58 -23.33 8.55
CA ALA A 183 -2.85 -22.38 7.46
C ALA A 183 -2.09 -21.06 7.65
N GLU A 184 -1.80 -20.70 8.90
CA GLU A 184 -1.14 -19.46 9.31
C GLU A 184 0.30 -19.33 8.83
N ILE A 185 0.95 -20.42 8.35
CA ILE A 185 2.22 -20.31 7.63
C ILE A 185 2.07 -19.44 6.37
N GLY A 186 0.88 -19.38 5.75
CA GLY A 186 0.58 -18.46 4.66
C GLY A 186 0.78 -16.97 5.02
N MET A 187 0.76 -16.62 6.30
CA MET A 187 1.00 -15.24 6.74
C MET A 187 2.48 -14.84 6.65
N VAL A 188 3.40 -15.80 6.49
CA VAL A 188 4.86 -15.58 6.47
C VAL A 188 5.34 -15.31 5.04
N ILE A 189 4.87 -14.21 4.47
CA ILE A 189 5.09 -13.86 3.06
C ILE A 189 6.55 -13.61 2.64
N SER A 190 7.48 -13.47 3.60
CA SER A 190 8.91 -13.38 3.32
C SER A 190 9.52 -14.71 2.88
N LEU A 191 8.86 -15.85 3.16
CA LEU A 191 9.41 -17.18 2.89
C LEU A 191 9.82 -17.34 1.42
N ARG A 192 11.05 -17.77 1.22
CA ARG A 192 11.65 -18.12 -0.08
C ARG A 192 11.86 -19.62 -0.21
N GLU A 193 12.16 -20.28 0.91
CA GLU A 193 12.41 -21.72 0.99
C GLU A 193 11.61 -22.33 2.14
N LEU A 194 10.73 -23.28 1.80
CA LEU A 194 9.96 -24.05 2.76
C LEU A 194 10.23 -25.54 2.48
N TYR A 195 10.87 -26.22 3.42
CA TYR A 195 11.18 -27.64 3.28
C TYR A 195 10.28 -28.46 4.18
N LEU A 196 9.54 -29.38 3.58
CA LEU A 196 8.57 -30.29 4.21
C LEU A 196 8.88 -31.75 3.86
N PHE A 197 10.11 -32.04 3.43
CA PHE A 197 10.48 -33.36 2.92
C PHE A 197 10.30 -34.45 3.98
N ASP A 198 10.03 -35.69 3.57
CA ASP A 198 9.88 -36.85 4.46
C ASP A 198 8.96 -36.56 5.67
N ASN A 199 7.68 -36.29 5.39
CA ASN A 199 6.61 -36.15 6.36
C ASN A 199 5.40 -37.02 5.92
N HIS A 200 4.24 -36.84 6.53
CA HIS A 200 3.01 -37.57 6.24
C HIS A 200 1.91 -36.67 5.65
N LEU A 201 2.29 -35.61 4.94
CA LEU A 201 1.37 -34.63 4.39
C LEU A 201 0.66 -35.17 3.15
N THR A 202 -0.67 -35.07 3.11
CA THR A 202 -1.47 -35.44 1.94
C THR A 202 -1.85 -34.24 1.07
N THR A 203 -1.94 -33.06 1.67
CA THR A 203 -2.31 -31.80 1.00
C THR A 203 -1.56 -30.61 1.60
N ILE A 204 -1.63 -29.46 0.91
CA ILE A 204 -1.14 -28.17 1.37
C ILE A 204 -2.35 -27.24 1.56
N PRO A 205 -2.43 -26.47 2.67
CA PRO A 205 -3.50 -25.50 2.86
C PRO A 205 -3.56 -24.47 1.71
N PRO A 206 -4.74 -24.12 1.20
CA PRO A 206 -4.88 -23.13 0.11
C PRO A 206 -4.34 -21.74 0.49
N GLU A 207 -4.29 -21.41 1.78
CA GLU A 207 -3.73 -20.17 2.31
C GLU A 207 -2.24 -20.01 1.99
N TYR A 208 -1.52 -21.07 1.65
CA TYR A 208 -0.13 -20.97 1.22
C TYR A 208 0.01 -20.25 -0.13
N GLY A 209 -1.08 -20.05 -0.87
CA GLY A 209 -1.10 -19.23 -2.08
C GLY A 209 -0.65 -17.77 -1.86
N THR A 210 -0.70 -17.26 -0.63
CA THR A 210 -0.19 -15.91 -0.31
C THR A 210 1.34 -15.82 -0.31
N LEU A 211 2.05 -16.96 -0.26
CA LEU A 211 3.52 -17.06 -0.25
C LEU A 211 4.14 -16.81 -1.63
N HIS A 212 3.78 -15.68 -2.25
CA HIS A 212 4.19 -15.29 -3.59
C HIS A 212 5.71 -15.11 -3.79
N ARG A 213 6.50 -15.07 -2.71
CA ARG A 213 7.97 -15.03 -2.74
C ARG A 213 8.62 -16.41 -2.68
N LEU A 214 7.83 -17.47 -2.46
CA LEU A 214 8.33 -18.82 -2.28
C LEU A 214 8.88 -19.37 -3.60
N LYS A 215 10.18 -19.66 -3.60
CA LYS A 215 10.90 -20.20 -4.76
C LYS A 215 10.99 -21.72 -4.71
N THR A 216 11.08 -22.28 -3.50
CA THR A 216 11.23 -23.72 -3.28
C THR A 216 10.26 -24.20 -2.21
N LEU A 217 9.36 -25.12 -2.59
CA LEU A 217 8.50 -25.87 -1.66
C LEU A 217 8.85 -27.35 -1.73
N GLY A 218 9.63 -27.84 -0.77
CA GLY A 218 10.11 -29.21 -0.75
C GLY A 218 9.06 -30.19 -0.22
N ILE A 219 8.42 -30.98 -1.09
CA ILE A 219 7.34 -31.91 -0.72
C ILE A 219 7.68 -33.39 -0.89
N GLU A 220 8.86 -33.73 -1.44
CA GLU A 220 9.22 -35.12 -1.72
C GLU A 220 9.29 -35.98 -0.43
N GLY A 221 8.93 -37.25 -0.52
CA GLY A 221 8.81 -38.12 0.64
C GLY A 221 7.50 -37.99 1.43
N ASN A 222 6.51 -37.25 0.90
CA ASN A 222 5.15 -37.18 1.45
C ASN A 222 4.14 -37.95 0.59
N PRO A 223 3.06 -38.50 1.17
CA PRO A 223 1.93 -39.10 0.45
C PRO A 223 0.98 -38.03 -0.14
N MET A 224 1.55 -37.04 -0.84
CA MET A 224 0.84 -35.91 -1.42
C MET A 224 -0.10 -36.32 -2.56
N ASP A 225 -1.20 -35.58 -2.71
CA ASP A 225 -2.08 -35.69 -3.86
C ASP A 225 -1.32 -35.54 -5.19
N ALA A 226 -1.68 -36.38 -6.17
CA ALA A 226 -0.98 -36.50 -7.43
C ALA A 226 -1.09 -35.21 -8.27
N GLN A 227 -2.21 -34.48 -8.16
CA GLN A 227 -2.41 -33.22 -8.87
C GLN A 227 -1.39 -32.16 -8.39
N LEU A 228 -1.29 -31.93 -7.09
CA LEU A 228 -0.37 -30.94 -6.52
C LEU A 228 1.08 -31.30 -6.83
N LYS A 229 1.44 -32.59 -6.72
CA LYS A 229 2.79 -33.07 -7.07
C LYS A 229 3.11 -32.83 -8.54
N ASN A 230 2.16 -33.06 -9.45
CA ASN A 230 2.32 -32.85 -10.88
C ASN A 230 2.55 -31.37 -11.24
N ILE A 231 1.80 -30.45 -10.61
CA ILE A 231 1.99 -29.00 -10.81
C ILE A 231 3.42 -28.59 -10.43
N ILE A 232 3.91 -28.98 -9.24
CA ILE A 232 5.28 -28.64 -8.84
C ILE A 232 6.31 -29.29 -9.77
N GLN A 233 6.12 -30.57 -10.14
CA GLN A 233 7.09 -31.29 -10.97
C GLN A 233 7.24 -30.70 -12.37
N LYS A 234 6.13 -30.25 -12.97
CA LYS A 234 6.12 -29.72 -14.35
C LYS A 234 6.32 -28.22 -14.42
N GLU A 235 5.61 -27.47 -13.59
CA GLU A 235 5.50 -26.01 -13.68
C GLU A 235 6.26 -25.28 -12.55
N GLY A 236 6.69 -26.01 -11.53
CA GLY A 236 7.50 -25.50 -10.42
C GLY A 236 6.69 -24.96 -9.25
N THR A 237 7.38 -24.54 -8.19
CA THR A 237 6.76 -23.99 -6.98
C THR A 237 5.89 -22.75 -7.25
N PRO A 238 6.31 -21.74 -8.04
CA PRO A 238 5.50 -20.54 -8.24
C PRO A 238 4.13 -20.81 -8.90
N ALA A 239 4.05 -21.81 -9.78
CA ALA A 239 2.80 -22.22 -10.42
C ALA A 239 1.83 -22.83 -9.39
N LEU A 240 2.32 -23.70 -8.51
CA LEU A 240 1.49 -24.24 -7.42
C LEU A 240 0.99 -23.12 -6.49
N ILE A 241 1.85 -22.17 -6.12
CA ILE A 241 1.44 -21.04 -5.26
C ILE A 241 0.34 -20.22 -5.93
N SER A 242 0.48 -19.93 -7.23
CA SER A 242 -0.56 -19.22 -7.99
C SER A 242 -1.88 -20.02 -8.05
N PHE A 243 -1.78 -21.33 -8.29
CA PHE A 243 -2.94 -22.24 -8.26
C PHE A 243 -3.65 -22.23 -6.90
N LEU A 244 -2.91 -22.39 -5.80
CA LEU A 244 -3.48 -22.37 -4.44
C LEU A 244 -4.13 -21.02 -4.13
N ARG A 245 -3.49 -19.92 -4.53
CA ARG A 245 -4.00 -18.56 -4.33
C ARG A 245 -5.33 -18.35 -5.05
N ASP A 246 -5.41 -18.75 -6.32
CA ASP A 246 -6.57 -18.44 -7.16
C ASP A 246 -7.72 -19.44 -6.96
N THR A 247 -7.44 -20.63 -6.38
CA THR A 247 -8.44 -21.63 -5.98
C THR A 247 -8.83 -21.56 -4.50
N CYS A 248 -8.18 -20.69 -3.71
CA CYS A 248 -8.50 -20.51 -2.30
C CYS A 248 -9.97 -20.06 -2.14
N PRO A 249 -10.78 -20.75 -1.33
CA PRO A 249 -12.15 -20.33 -1.07
C PRO A 249 -12.18 -18.88 -0.57
N MET A 250 -13.17 -18.12 -1.05
CA MET A 250 -13.33 -16.74 -0.61
C MET A 250 -13.50 -16.71 0.93
N PRO A 251 -12.66 -15.96 1.67
CA PRO A 251 -12.81 -15.87 3.11
C PRO A 251 -14.13 -15.19 3.47
N MET A 252 -14.63 -15.41 4.68
CA MET A 252 -15.83 -14.69 5.14
C MET A 252 -15.60 -13.18 5.13
N PRO A 253 -16.61 -12.38 4.75
CA PRO A 253 -16.48 -10.93 4.77
C PRO A 253 -16.24 -10.42 6.20
N PRO A 254 -15.46 -9.34 6.37
CA PRO A 254 -15.27 -8.73 7.68
C PRO A 254 -16.59 -8.17 8.22
N PRO A 255 -16.74 -8.03 9.54
CA PRO A 255 -17.81 -7.21 10.13
C PRO A 255 -17.76 -5.78 9.60
N GLN A 256 -18.92 -5.11 9.54
CA GLN A 256 -18.97 -3.69 9.22
C GLN A 256 -18.20 -2.86 10.25
N ARG A 257 -17.47 -1.85 9.75
CA ARG A 257 -16.67 -0.96 10.60
C ARG A 257 -17.59 -0.14 11.52
N PRO A 258 -17.29 -0.03 12.82
CA PRO A 258 -18.12 0.71 13.76
C PRO A 258 -18.04 2.22 13.47
N THR A 259 -19.16 2.94 13.64
CA THR A 259 -19.13 4.41 13.66
C THR A 259 -18.83 4.89 15.07
N ILE A 260 -17.81 5.73 15.22
CA ILE A 260 -17.37 6.31 16.49
C ILE A 260 -17.90 7.73 16.58
N THR A 261 -18.75 7.99 17.56
CA THR A 261 -19.27 9.34 17.84
C THR A 261 -18.26 10.12 18.68
N ILE A 262 -17.83 11.27 18.17
CA ILE A 262 -16.89 12.19 18.82
C ILE A 262 -17.64 13.31 19.54
N THR A 263 -18.55 13.98 18.84
CA THR A 263 -19.42 15.03 19.40
C THR A 263 -20.86 14.77 18.94
N PRO A 264 -21.83 14.67 19.87
CA PRO A 264 -23.23 14.50 19.50
C PRO A 264 -23.70 15.59 18.53
N THR A 265 -24.50 15.22 17.54
CA THR A 265 -25.05 16.18 16.59
C THR A 265 -26.06 17.09 17.27
N GLU A 266 -25.83 18.40 17.18
CA GLU A 266 -26.76 19.40 17.69
C GLU A 266 -27.92 19.60 16.69
N PRO A 267 -29.18 19.56 17.15
CA PRO A 267 -30.33 19.79 16.28
C PRO A 267 -30.33 21.24 15.76
N GLY A 268 -30.43 21.40 14.44
CA GLY A 268 -30.49 22.70 13.77
C GLY A 268 -29.19 23.18 13.13
N LEU A 269 -28.05 22.52 13.38
CA LEU A 269 -26.82 22.77 12.62
C LEU A 269 -26.84 22.01 11.30
N GLU A 270 -26.33 22.65 10.25
CA GLU A 270 -26.09 22.01 8.96
C GLU A 270 -25.03 20.92 9.13
N THR A 271 -25.32 19.68 8.69
CA THR A 271 -24.39 18.55 8.81
C THR A 271 -24.10 17.90 7.47
N PHE A 272 -22.89 17.41 7.25
CA PHE A 272 -22.49 16.71 6.03
C PHE A 272 -21.42 15.68 6.32
N LYS A 273 -21.26 14.72 5.40
CA LYS A 273 -20.27 13.65 5.45
C LYS A 273 -19.27 13.76 4.31
N VAL A 274 -18.02 13.43 4.62
CA VAL A 274 -16.90 13.41 3.68
C VAL A 274 -16.28 12.03 3.65
N LEU A 275 -16.06 11.49 2.46
CA LEU A 275 -15.26 10.30 2.20
C LEU A 275 -13.91 10.72 1.59
N CYS A 276 -12.79 10.21 2.10
CA CYS A 276 -11.48 10.31 1.48
C CYS A 276 -10.91 8.91 1.23
N TYR A 277 -10.50 8.61 0.00
CA TYR A 277 -10.11 7.25 -0.35
C TYR A 277 -9.14 7.17 -1.55
N ASN A 278 -7.94 6.64 -1.32
CA ASN A 278 -7.04 6.21 -2.39
C ASN A 278 -7.51 4.84 -2.90
N ILE A 279 -7.89 4.76 -4.18
CA ILE A 279 -8.57 3.59 -4.73
C ILE A 279 -7.62 2.56 -5.37
N LEU A 280 -6.31 2.81 -5.36
CA LEU A 280 -5.27 2.02 -6.01
C LEU A 280 -5.54 1.85 -7.51
N CYS A 281 -4.87 2.67 -8.33
CA CYS A 281 -5.06 2.66 -9.79
C CYS A 281 -4.74 1.29 -10.40
N GLU A 282 -5.30 1.01 -11.59
CA GLU A 282 -5.12 -0.28 -12.26
C GLU A 282 -3.64 -0.64 -12.45
N ARG A 283 -2.83 0.36 -12.79
CA ARG A 283 -1.41 0.18 -13.09
C ARG A 283 -0.54 -0.11 -11.88
N ALA A 284 -0.94 0.37 -10.70
CA ALA A 284 -0.23 0.12 -9.46
C ALA A 284 -0.53 -1.29 -8.91
N ALA A 285 -1.74 -1.81 -9.15
CA ALA A 285 -2.23 -3.12 -8.72
C ALA A 285 -1.58 -4.31 -9.45
N THR A 286 -0.25 -4.46 -9.33
CA THR A 286 0.51 -5.52 -10.01
C THR A 286 0.72 -6.75 -9.13
N ALA A 287 0.76 -7.94 -9.75
CA ALA A 287 1.12 -9.18 -9.05
C ALA A 287 2.54 -9.18 -8.47
N LYS A 288 3.43 -8.27 -8.92
CA LYS A 288 4.76 -8.09 -8.33
C LYS A 288 4.67 -7.47 -6.92
N MET A 289 3.76 -6.52 -6.73
CA MET A 289 3.57 -5.82 -5.46
C MET A 289 2.58 -6.55 -4.54
N TYR A 290 1.48 -7.03 -5.13
CA TYR A 290 0.35 -7.64 -4.44
C TYR A 290 0.21 -9.12 -4.79
N GLY A 291 1.32 -9.85 -4.91
CA GLY A 291 1.33 -11.25 -5.34
C GLY A 291 0.60 -12.20 -4.39
N TYR A 292 0.33 -11.76 -3.16
CA TYR A 292 -0.49 -12.46 -2.17
C TYR A 292 -2.00 -12.38 -2.45
N THR A 293 -2.44 -11.48 -3.33
CA THR A 293 -3.84 -11.26 -3.68
C THR A 293 -4.22 -12.15 -4.87
N PRO A 294 -5.34 -12.89 -4.83
CA PRO A 294 -5.81 -13.67 -5.97
C PRO A 294 -5.95 -12.82 -7.23
N ALA A 295 -5.60 -13.39 -8.39
CA ALA A 295 -5.56 -12.65 -9.65
C ALA A 295 -6.92 -12.04 -10.01
N TRP A 296 -8.02 -12.76 -9.73
CA TRP A 296 -9.39 -12.28 -9.95
C TRP A 296 -9.77 -11.12 -9.01
N ALA A 297 -9.24 -11.11 -7.78
CA ALA A 297 -9.50 -10.04 -6.81
C ALA A 297 -8.66 -8.79 -7.09
N LEU A 298 -7.48 -8.97 -7.71
CA LEU A 298 -6.61 -7.89 -8.12
C LEU A 298 -7.05 -7.22 -9.43
N ALA A 299 -7.77 -7.95 -10.28
CA ALA A 299 -8.28 -7.47 -11.55
C ALA A 299 -9.15 -6.22 -11.37
N TRP A 300 -8.93 -5.22 -12.23
CA TRP A 300 -9.61 -3.93 -12.12
C TRP A 300 -11.14 -4.05 -12.21
N ASP A 301 -11.65 -4.93 -13.08
CA ASP A 301 -13.10 -5.15 -13.22
C ASP A 301 -13.77 -5.61 -11.92
N TYR A 302 -13.07 -6.38 -11.09
CA TYR A 302 -13.55 -6.76 -9.77
C TYR A 302 -13.44 -5.61 -8.77
N ARG A 303 -12.27 -4.93 -8.73
CA ARG A 303 -11.99 -3.88 -7.75
C ARG A 303 -12.86 -2.65 -7.94
N LYS A 304 -13.08 -2.19 -9.17
CA LYS A 304 -13.84 -0.96 -9.46
C LYS A 304 -15.29 -1.03 -8.96
N GLU A 305 -15.93 -2.19 -9.08
CA GLU A 305 -17.29 -2.43 -8.57
C GLU A 305 -17.33 -2.37 -7.04
N ARG A 306 -16.32 -2.94 -6.38
CA ARG A 306 -16.17 -2.88 -4.92
C ARG A 306 -15.85 -1.48 -4.42
N VAL A 307 -15.04 -0.71 -5.15
CA VAL A 307 -14.77 0.70 -4.84
C VAL A 307 -16.05 1.52 -4.95
N LEU A 308 -16.84 1.33 -6.02
CA LEU A 308 -18.13 2.01 -6.18
C LEU A 308 -19.11 1.64 -5.08
N GLN A 309 -19.12 0.36 -4.66
CA GLN A 309 -19.91 -0.11 -3.53
C GLN A 309 -19.52 0.60 -2.23
N GLU A 310 -18.22 0.68 -1.88
CA GLU A 310 -17.72 1.39 -0.69
C GLU A 310 -18.13 2.87 -0.71
N VAL A 311 -17.97 3.54 -1.86
CA VAL A 311 -18.39 4.94 -2.05
C VAL A 311 -19.90 5.10 -1.80
N THR A 312 -20.72 4.19 -2.34
CA THR A 312 -22.18 4.24 -2.21
C THR A 312 -22.62 3.97 -0.77
N GLU A 313 -22.01 2.99 -0.10
CA GLU A 313 -22.32 2.60 1.28
C GLU A 313 -21.92 3.67 2.30
N SER A 314 -20.87 4.46 2.00
CA SER A 314 -20.45 5.58 2.85
C SER A 314 -21.54 6.65 3.03
N LYS A 315 -22.42 6.79 2.02
CA LYS A 315 -23.45 7.85 1.92
C LYS A 315 -22.86 9.25 2.19
N ALA A 316 -21.63 9.49 1.72
CA ALA A 316 -20.96 10.76 1.91
C ALA A 316 -21.53 11.84 0.98
N ASP A 317 -21.71 13.06 1.47
CA ASP A 317 -22.16 14.18 0.64
C ASP A 317 -21.03 14.65 -0.30
N ILE A 318 -19.77 14.49 0.14
CA ILE A 318 -18.56 14.87 -0.58
C ILE A 318 -17.60 13.67 -0.60
N VAL A 319 -17.04 13.32 -1.75
CA VAL A 319 -16.16 12.17 -1.95
C VAL A 319 -14.86 12.62 -2.62
N CYS A 320 -13.74 12.44 -1.94
CA CYS A 320 -12.40 12.75 -2.41
C CYS A 320 -11.65 11.46 -2.73
N LEU A 321 -11.44 11.16 -4.02
CA LEU A 321 -10.70 9.98 -4.47
C LEU A 321 -9.31 10.36 -4.96
N GLN A 322 -8.31 9.53 -4.64
CA GLN A 322 -6.96 9.59 -5.19
C GLN A 322 -6.68 8.33 -6.04
N GLU A 323 -5.71 8.41 -6.95
CA GLU A 323 -5.37 7.34 -7.90
C GLU A 323 -6.50 6.98 -8.85
N VAL A 324 -7.25 7.98 -9.30
CA VAL A 324 -8.30 7.80 -10.31
C VAL A 324 -7.70 7.96 -11.70
N ASP A 325 -7.68 6.89 -12.48
CA ASP A 325 -7.27 6.94 -13.89
C ASP A 325 -8.25 7.77 -14.72
N MET A 326 -7.75 8.61 -15.64
CA MET A 326 -8.57 9.51 -16.46
C MET A 326 -9.69 8.77 -17.22
N GLY A 327 -9.37 7.66 -17.87
CA GLY A 327 -10.36 6.86 -18.57
C GLY A 327 -11.43 6.28 -17.64
N GLN A 328 -11.05 5.87 -16.43
CA GLN A 328 -11.97 5.31 -15.44
C GLN A 328 -12.87 6.39 -14.83
N TYR A 329 -12.37 7.62 -14.67
CA TYR A 329 -13.19 8.76 -14.31
C TYR A 329 -14.31 8.99 -15.34
N GLU A 330 -13.97 9.09 -16.63
CA GLU A 330 -14.91 9.39 -17.72
C GLU A 330 -15.89 8.24 -18.01
N ASP A 331 -15.39 7.01 -18.04
CA ASP A 331 -16.16 5.86 -18.52
C ASP A 331 -16.94 5.16 -17.42
N PHE A 332 -16.46 5.20 -16.17
CA PHE A 332 -17.02 4.44 -15.06
C PHE A 332 -17.53 5.35 -13.93
N PHE A 333 -16.64 6.03 -13.19
CA PHE A 333 -17.03 6.75 -11.98
C PHE A 333 -17.99 7.90 -12.24
N SER A 334 -17.71 8.75 -13.24
CA SER A 334 -18.58 9.88 -13.57
C SER A 334 -19.99 9.42 -13.95
N ARG A 335 -20.11 8.36 -14.76
CA ARG A 335 -21.43 7.85 -15.20
C ARG A 335 -22.24 7.30 -14.04
N HIS A 336 -21.65 6.40 -13.25
CA HIS A 336 -22.37 5.74 -12.16
C HIS A 336 -22.67 6.69 -10.99
N LEU A 337 -21.77 7.63 -10.68
CA LEU A 337 -21.99 8.58 -9.59
C LEU A 337 -23.00 9.67 -9.98
N VAL A 338 -23.10 10.06 -11.26
CA VAL A 338 -24.17 10.96 -11.75
C VAL A 338 -25.54 10.34 -11.55
N ASP A 339 -25.70 9.03 -11.83
CA ASP A 339 -26.96 8.31 -11.58
C ASP A 339 -27.31 8.27 -10.07
N LEU A 340 -26.31 8.37 -9.20
CA LEU A 340 -26.46 8.49 -7.74
C LEU A 340 -26.60 9.94 -7.25
N GLY A 341 -26.75 10.92 -8.16
CA GLY A 341 -26.96 12.33 -7.85
C GLY A 341 -25.69 13.12 -7.50
N TYR A 342 -24.51 12.61 -7.85
CA TYR A 342 -23.26 13.35 -7.69
C TYR A 342 -22.88 14.11 -8.96
N GLU A 343 -22.17 15.22 -8.76
CA GLU A 343 -21.39 15.89 -9.78
C GLU A 343 -19.90 15.80 -9.40
N GLY A 344 -18.99 15.80 -10.37
CA GLY A 344 -17.57 15.52 -10.16
C GLY A 344 -16.64 16.50 -10.84
N VAL A 345 -15.51 16.76 -10.20
CA VAL A 345 -14.36 17.48 -10.76
C VAL A 345 -13.15 16.56 -10.72
N TYR A 346 -12.40 16.50 -11.81
CA TYR A 346 -11.21 15.68 -11.95
C TYR A 346 -9.99 16.50 -12.34
N GLY A 347 -8.85 16.18 -11.73
CA GLY A 347 -7.53 16.67 -12.12
C GLY A 347 -6.58 15.51 -12.38
N ALA A 348 -5.96 15.47 -13.56
CA ALA A 348 -4.91 14.51 -13.89
C ALA A 348 -3.52 15.06 -13.55
N LYS A 349 -2.60 14.18 -13.17
CA LYS A 349 -1.18 14.54 -12.97
C LYS A 349 -0.55 15.04 -14.28
N SER A 350 0.26 16.10 -14.21
CA SER A 350 0.67 16.92 -15.36
C SER A 350 1.37 16.18 -16.50
N ARG A 351 1.94 14.99 -16.25
CA ARG A 351 2.62 14.18 -17.27
C ARG A 351 1.74 13.80 -18.46
N TYR A 352 0.41 13.76 -18.31
CA TYR A 352 -0.48 13.45 -19.44
C TYR A 352 -0.25 14.41 -20.63
N LYS A 353 0.15 15.66 -20.37
CA LYS A 353 0.41 16.69 -21.38
C LYS A 353 1.47 16.29 -22.41
N THR A 354 2.41 15.40 -22.06
CA THR A 354 3.53 14.99 -22.92
C THR A 354 3.40 13.56 -23.45
N MET A 355 2.32 12.85 -23.12
CA MET A 355 2.10 11.45 -23.50
C MET A 355 1.23 11.32 -24.77
N GLN A 356 1.24 10.14 -25.40
CA GLN A 356 0.31 9.79 -26.50
C GLN A 356 -1.10 9.52 -25.96
N ASP A 357 -2.13 9.68 -26.80
CA ASP A 357 -3.54 9.66 -26.36
C ASP A 357 -3.97 8.35 -25.67
N SER A 358 -3.43 7.19 -26.08
CA SER A 358 -3.71 5.91 -25.43
C SER A 358 -3.23 5.86 -23.98
N ASP A 359 -2.06 6.43 -23.72
CA ASP A 359 -1.39 6.36 -22.42
C ASP A 359 -1.90 7.45 -21.48
N ARG A 360 -2.42 8.56 -22.04
CA ARG A 360 -3.07 9.63 -21.26
C ARG A 360 -4.25 9.14 -20.46
N ARG A 361 -5.05 8.22 -21.00
CA ARG A 361 -6.23 7.66 -20.32
C ARG A 361 -5.86 6.84 -19.08
N GLN A 362 -4.61 6.39 -18.97
CA GLN A 362 -4.08 5.64 -17.82
C GLN A 362 -3.29 6.52 -16.85
N VAL A 363 -3.33 7.84 -17.03
CA VAL A 363 -2.74 8.78 -16.07
C VAL A 363 -3.70 8.93 -14.90
N ASP A 364 -3.21 8.59 -13.71
CA ASP A 364 -3.94 8.75 -12.47
C ASP A 364 -3.96 10.23 -11.99
N GLY A 365 -4.95 10.53 -11.16
CA GLY A 365 -5.22 11.86 -10.64
C GLY A 365 -6.10 11.85 -9.40
N CYS A 366 -6.64 13.02 -9.07
CA CYS A 366 -7.57 13.22 -7.97
C CYS A 366 -8.95 13.58 -8.52
N ALA A 367 -10.00 12.97 -7.96
CA ALA A 367 -11.39 13.28 -8.28
C ALA A 367 -12.14 13.71 -7.02
N THR A 368 -12.92 14.78 -7.11
CA THR A 368 -13.80 15.24 -6.03
C THR A 368 -15.24 15.22 -6.52
N PHE A 369 -16.09 14.40 -5.91
CA PHE A 369 -17.52 14.34 -6.18
C PHE A 369 -18.32 14.96 -5.05
N PHE A 370 -19.45 15.57 -5.36
CA PHE A 370 -20.36 16.16 -4.38
C PHE A 370 -21.81 16.01 -4.82
N LYS A 371 -22.72 15.93 -3.84
CA LYS A 371 -24.16 15.80 -4.06
C LYS A 371 -24.74 17.04 -4.74
N LYS A 372 -25.26 16.90 -5.96
CA LYS A 372 -25.76 18.01 -6.80
C LYS A 372 -27.07 18.59 -6.31
N ASP A 373 -27.88 17.80 -5.61
CA ASP A 373 -29.11 18.22 -4.95
C ASP A 373 -28.85 19.07 -3.70
N ARG A 374 -27.60 19.12 -3.23
CA ARG A 374 -27.19 19.87 -2.05
C ARG A 374 -26.20 20.99 -2.34
N TYR A 375 -25.22 20.75 -3.21
CA TYR A 375 -24.13 21.69 -3.47
C TYR A 375 -24.12 22.15 -4.92
N GLN A 376 -23.79 23.43 -5.10
CA GLN A 376 -23.40 24.00 -6.38
C GLN A 376 -21.88 24.21 -6.43
N LEU A 377 -21.26 23.79 -7.52
CA LEU A 377 -19.87 24.17 -7.81
C LEU A 377 -19.82 25.62 -8.28
N VAL A 378 -19.10 26.46 -7.55
CA VAL A 378 -18.84 27.85 -7.93
C VAL A 378 -17.62 27.93 -8.85
N GLU A 379 -16.53 27.31 -8.44
CA GLU A 379 -15.25 27.30 -9.17
C GLU A 379 -14.41 26.09 -8.74
N ASN A 380 -13.49 25.66 -9.59
CA ASN A 380 -12.48 24.66 -9.23
C ASN A 380 -11.09 25.10 -9.68
N HIS A 381 -10.07 24.67 -8.94
CA HIS A 381 -8.67 24.95 -9.22
C HIS A 381 -7.85 23.67 -9.23
N LEU A 382 -7.00 23.53 -10.25
CA LEU A 382 -5.97 22.49 -10.31
C LEU A 382 -4.63 23.09 -9.88
N ILE A 383 -4.11 22.62 -8.76
CA ILE A 383 -2.80 22.99 -8.22
C ILE A 383 -1.77 21.99 -8.74
N GLU A 384 -0.92 22.44 -9.66
CA GLU A 384 0.24 21.67 -10.10
C GLU A 384 1.49 22.14 -9.34
N PHE A 385 1.98 21.32 -8.39
CA PHE A 385 3.03 21.77 -7.46
C PHE A 385 4.31 22.22 -8.17
N ASN A 386 4.68 21.55 -9.26
CA ASN A 386 5.83 21.93 -10.09
C ASN A 386 5.63 23.30 -10.76
N SER A 387 4.46 23.56 -11.35
CA SER A 387 4.13 24.82 -12.03
C SER A 387 4.16 25.99 -11.05
N ILE A 388 3.63 25.81 -9.84
CA ILE A 388 3.61 26.86 -8.80
C ILE A 388 5.02 27.10 -8.25
N ALA A 389 5.77 26.02 -8.02
CA ALA A 389 7.17 26.13 -7.62
C ALA A 389 8.03 26.89 -8.65
N MET A 390 7.78 26.71 -9.95
CA MET A 390 8.47 27.44 -11.03
C MET A 390 8.12 28.94 -11.08
N GLN A 391 6.94 29.34 -10.63
CA GLN A 391 6.50 30.74 -10.64
C GLN A 391 7.13 31.55 -9.51
N ARG A 392 7.50 30.89 -8.40
CA ARG A 392 8.12 31.53 -7.23
C ARG A 392 9.56 31.98 -7.50
N GLN A 393 9.85 33.25 -7.20
CA GLN A 393 11.16 33.84 -7.47
C GLN A 393 12.25 33.40 -6.49
N ASP A 394 11.88 33.14 -5.23
CA ASP A 394 12.79 32.64 -4.19
C ASP A 394 13.29 31.23 -4.49
N PHE A 395 12.45 30.41 -5.12
CA PHE A 395 12.73 29.02 -5.49
C PHE A 395 13.62 28.86 -6.72
N LYS A 396 13.65 29.86 -7.62
CA LYS A 396 14.57 29.86 -8.78
C LYS A 396 16.05 29.93 -8.38
N LYS A 397 16.34 30.26 -7.12
CA LYS A 397 17.71 30.43 -6.61
C LYS A 397 18.24 29.18 -5.92
N THR A 398 17.44 28.13 -5.74
CA THR A 398 17.84 26.93 -5.00
C THR A 398 17.92 25.70 -5.90
N ASP A 399 19.10 25.08 -5.96
CA ASP A 399 19.34 23.87 -6.78
C ASP A 399 18.47 22.68 -6.31
N ASP A 400 18.25 22.55 -5.01
CA ASP A 400 17.43 21.47 -4.43
C ASP A 400 15.99 21.48 -4.95
N MET A 401 15.41 22.68 -5.15
CA MET A 401 14.06 22.81 -5.72
C MET A 401 14.00 22.23 -7.14
N PHE A 402 14.98 22.58 -7.98
CA PHE A 402 15.07 22.08 -9.35
C PHE A 402 15.26 20.56 -9.40
N ASN A 403 16.18 20.05 -8.58
CA ASN A 403 16.57 18.64 -8.61
C ASN A 403 15.55 17.70 -7.96
N ARG A 404 14.85 18.15 -6.91
CA ARG A 404 14.05 17.26 -6.05
C ARG A 404 12.54 17.47 -6.21
N VAL A 405 12.08 18.70 -6.43
CA VAL A 405 10.65 19.05 -6.43
C VAL A 405 10.10 19.22 -7.85
N LEU A 406 10.78 19.97 -8.73
CA LEU A 406 10.24 20.31 -10.06
C LEU A 406 10.00 19.08 -10.96
N GLY A 407 10.80 18.04 -10.80
CA GLY A 407 10.63 16.77 -11.52
C GLY A 407 9.43 15.93 -11.05
N LYS A 408 8.67 16.38 -10.03
CA LYS A 408 7.54 15.65 -9.46
C LYS A 408 6.22 16.26 -9.94
N ASP A 409 5.36 15.46 -10.56
CA ASP A 409 4.13 15.88 -11.24
C ASP A 409 2.86 15.71 -10.37
N HIS A 410 3.01 15.80 -9.05
CA HIS A 410 1.91 15.62 -8.11
C HIS A 410 1.02 16.88 -8.12
N ILE A 411 -0.25 16.69 -7.76
CA ILE A 411 -1.28 17.71 -7.90
C ILE A 411 -2.22 17.75 -6.69
N ALA A 412 -2.99 18.82 -6.59
CA ALA A 412 -4.20 18.87 -5.79
C ALA A 412 -5.36 19.50 -6.58
N VAL A 413 -6.58 19.07 -6.29
CA VAL A 413 -7.82 19.62 -6.86
C VAL A 413 -8.57 20.32 -5.74
N VAL A 414 -8.90 21.60 -5.93
CA VAL A 414 -9.66 22.41 -4.98
C VAL A 414 -11.02 22.76 -5.58
N CYS A 415 -12.10 22.40 -4.89
CA CYS A 415 -13.47 22.73 -5.28
C CYS A 415 -14.05 23.76 -4.31
N LEU A 416 -14.66 24.81 -4.88
CA LEU A 416 -15.40 25.84 -4.14
C LEU A 416 -16.88 25.52 -4.28
N LEU A 417 -17.48 25.08 -3.17
CA LEU A 417 -18.88 24.65 -3.12
C LEU A 417 -19.72 25.67 -2.37
N GLU A 418 -20.98 25.78 -2.75
CA GLU A 418 -21.99 26.53 -2.02
C GLU A 418 -23.21 25.63 -1.78
N ASP A 419 -23.67 25.54 -0.53
CA ASP A 419 -24.88 24.80 -0.18
C ASP A 419 -26.13 25.51 -0.73
N LEU A 420 -26.99 24.76 -1.41
CA LEU A 420 -28.16 25.28 -2.11
C LEU A 420 -29.26 25.78 -1.17
N VAL A 421 -29.27 25.34 0.09
CA VAL A 421 -30.28 25.67 1.09
C VAL A 421 -29.80 26.80 1.99
N THR A 422 -28.60 26.68 2.56
CA THR A 422 -28.06 27.63 3.55
C THR A 422 -27.21 28.74 2.93
N GLY A 423 -26.72 28.55 1.70
CA GLY A 423 -25.72 29.43 1.09
C GLY A 423 -24.34 29.33 1.74
N THR A 424 -24.11 28.35 2.62
CA THR A 424 -22.80 28.10 3.23
C THR A 424 -21.78 27.79 2.16
N ARG A 425 -20.67 28.54 2.14
CA ARG A 425 -19.50 28.24 1.31
C ARG A 425 -18.63 27.19 1.97
N ILE A 426 -18.14 26.23 1.20
CA ILE A 426 -17.22 25.18 1.65
C ILE A 426 -16.09 25.04 0.63
N ILE A 427 -14.85 24.95 1.12
CA ILE A 427 -13.67 24.70 0.30
C ILE A 427 -13.22 23.27 0.56
N VAL A 428 -13.11 22.48 -0.51
CA VAL A 428 -12.66 21.09 -0.43
C VAL A 428 -11.41 20.94 -1.28
N SER A 429 -10.29 20.60 -0.64
CA SER A 429 -9.04 20.26 -1.30
C SER A 429 -8.81 18.75 -1.25
N ASN A 430 -8.39 18.17 -2.38
CA ASN A 430 -8.06 16.76 -2.53
C ASN A 430 -6.66 16.61 -3.15
N THR A 431 -5.72 15.99 -2.45
CA THR A 431 -4.31 15.89 -2.87
C THR A 431 -3.78 14.45 -2.84
N HIS A 432 -2.75 14.19 -3.65
CA HIS A 432 -1.93 12.98 -3.56
C HIS A 432 -0.45 13.39 -3.66
N LEU A 433 0.26 13.36 -2.53
CA LEU A 433 1.66 13.79 -2.42
C LEU A 433 2.65 12.72 -2.88
N HIS A 434 3.92 13.13 -3.00
CA HIS A 434 4.99 12.21 -3.37
C HIS A 434 5.12 11.03 -2.40
N TRP A 435 5.29 9.82 -2.94
CA TRP A 435 5.25 8.59 -2.15
C TRP A 435 6.59 8.21 -1.50
N ASP A 436 7.73 8.54 -2.13
CA ASP A 436 9.03 8.03 -1.72
C ASP A 436 9.40 8.49 -0.29
N ALA A 437 9.71 7.53 0.58
CA ALA A 437 10.07 7.77 1.98
C ALA A 437 11.35 8.60 2.13
N ALA A 438 12.26 8.58 1.14
CA ALA A 438 13.50 9.35 1.16
C ALA A 438 13.32 10.84 0.82
N TYR A 439 12.09 11.28 0.53
CA TYR A 439 11.76 12.63 0.09
C TYR A 439 10.77 13.32 1.03
N SER A 440 11.01 13.24 2.34
CA SER A 440 10.23 13.95 3.37
C SER A 440 10.16 15.46 3.10
N ASP A 441 11.26 16.01 2.61
CA ASP A 441 11.44 17.40 2.26
C ASP A 441 10.53 17.82 1.10
N VAL A 442 10.41 17.00 0.06
CA VAL A 442 9.51 17.26 -1.07
C VAL A 442 8.05 17.22 -0.63
N LYS A 443 7.65 16.25 0.20
CA LYS A 443 6.28 16.16 0.74
C LYS A 443 5.93 17.40 1.55
N LEU A 444 6.90 17.89 2.34
CA LEU A 444 6.76 19.10 3.14
C LEU A 444 6.61 20.36 2.27
N VAL A 445 7.45 20.51 1.24
CA VAL A 445 7.35 21.62 0.27
C VAL A 445 6.01 21.58 -0.49
N GLN A 446 5.57 20.41 -0.95
CA GLN A 446 4.28 20.24 -1.63
C GLN A 446 3.11 20.62 -0.71
N THR A 447 3.16 20.22 0.56
CA THR A 447 2.15 20.58 1.56
C THR A 447 2.13 22.09 1.81
N ALA A 448 3.28 22.74 1.91
CA ALA A 448 3.37 24.19 2.07
C ALA A 448 2.76 24.94 0.87
N LEU A 449 3.11 24.52 -0.35
CA LEU A 449 2.52 25.06 -1.58
C LEU A 449 0.99 24.87 -1.62
N LEU A 450 0.50 23.69 -1.21
CA LEU A 450 -0.93 23.42 -1.13
C LEU A 450 -1.66 24.41 -0.22
N LEU A 451 -1.19 24.59 1.02
CA LEU A 451 -1.88 25.43 1.99
C LEU A 451 -1.80 26.92 1.65
N GLU A 452 -0.67 27.39 1.10
CA GLU A 452 -0.57 28.77 0.61
C GLU A 452 -1.60 29.07 -0.49
N GLU A 453 -1.78 28.16 -1.44
CA GLU A 453 -2.75 28.33 -2.53
C GLU A 453 -4.18 28.22 -2.03
N VAL A 454 -4.47 27.26 -1.14
CA VAL A 454 -5.80 27.15 -0.50
C VAL A 454 -6.14 28.43 0.25
N GLU A 455 -5.19 29.05 0.96
CA GLU A 455 -5.41 30.35 1.62
C GLU A 455 -5.68 31.49 0.64
N LYS A 456 -4.91 31.58 -0.45
CA LYS A 456 -5.13 32.58 -1.49
C LYS A 456 -6.52 32.43 -2.11
N ILE A 457 -6.90 31.20 -2.46
CA ILE A 457 -8.20 30.85 -3.02
C ILE A 457 -9.32 31.19 -2.01
N ALA A 458 -9.15 30.84 -0.73
CA ALA A 458 -10.13 31.15 0.30
C ALA A 458 -10.35 32.66 0.46
N HIS A 459 -9.28 33.46 0.45
CA HIS A 459 -9.37 34.91 0.51
C HIS A 459 -10.01 35.53 -0.73
N ALA A 460 -9.82 34.95 -1.91
CA ALA A 460 -10.52 35.37 -3.12
C ALA A 460 -12.00 35.03 -3.05
N PHE A 461 -12.34 33.81 -2.62
CA PHE A 461 -13.72 33.32 -2.53
C PHE A 461 -14.56 34.09 -1.51
N ALA A 462 -13.96 34.54 -0.41
CA ALA A 462 -14.65 35.39 0.58
C ALA A 462 -15.16 36.72 -0.02
N LYS A 463 -14.53 37.22 -1.10
CA LYS A 463 -14.90 38.48 -1.76
C LYS A 463 -16.04 38.32 -2.77
N TYR A 464 -16.45 37.10 -3.11
CA TYR A 464 -17.53 36.88 -4.07
C TYR A 464 -18.86 37.34 -3.47
N PRO A 465 -19.75 37.98 -4.26
CA PRO A 465 -21.04 38.44 -3.76
C PRO A 465 -21.86 37.25 -3.23
N PRO A 466 -22.65 37.42 -2.14
CA PRO A 466 -23.56 36.37 -1.68
C PRO A 466 -24.56 36.01 -2.78
N ARG A 467 -24.99 34.75 -2.81
CA ARG A 467 -26.02 34.33 -3.77
C ARG A 467 -27.31 35.15 -3.58
N PRO A 468 -27.92 35.65 -4.65
CA PRO A 468 -29.22 36.31 -4.56
C PRO A 468 -30.25 35.35 -3.97
N PRO A 469 -31.18 35.81 -3.10
CA PRO A 469 -32.28 34.96 -2.67
C PRO A 469 -33.04 34.46 -3.90
N ASP A 470 -33.35 33.16 -3.94
CA ASP A 470 -34.15 32.58 -5.03
C ASP A 470 -35.44 33.40 -5.16
N THR A 471 -35.66 34.07 -6.29
CA THR A 471 -36.95 34.71 -6.58
C THR A 471 -38.02 33.63 -6.58
N PRO A 472 -39.07 33.72 -5.76
CA PRO A 472 -40.14 32.73 -5.78
C PRO A 472 -40.74 32.68 -7.18
N SER A 473 -40.76 31.49 -7.79
CA SER A 473 -41.51 31.26 -9.02
C SER A 473 -42.98 31.59 -8.73
N ALA A 474 -43.55 32.48 -9.52
CA ALA A 474 -44.92 32.98 -9.38
C ALA A 474 -45.99 31.94 -9.78
N THR A 475 -45.90 30.73 -9.23
CA THR A 475 -46.88 29.66 -9.40
C THR A 475 -47.14 28.97 -8.05
N ASP A 476 -48.22 29.42 -7.43
CA ASP A 476 -49.18 28.73 -6.55
C ASP A 476 -48.74 28.13 -5.18
N ASP A 477 -49.32 28.73 -4.13
CA ASP A 477 -49.93 28.14 -2.91
C ASP A 477 -49.13 27.31 -1.88
N GLU A 478 -47.81 27.33 -1.88
CA GLU A 478 -47.01 26.85 -0.73
C GLU A 478 -46.46 28.04 0.10
N PRO A 479 -46.62 28.08 1.44
CA PRO A 479 -46.03 29.14 2.25
C PRO A 479 -44.52 29.12 2.08
N ALA A 480 -43.96 30.18 1.49
CA ALA A 480 -42.52 30.33 1.28
C ALA A 480 -41.81 30.20 2.64
N VAL A 481 -41.19 29.05 2.89
CA VAL A 481 -40.31 28.86 4.05
C VAL A 481 -39.18 29.87 3.89
N ALA A 482 -39.17 30.90 4.74
CA ALA A 482 -38.16 31.94 4.73
C ALA A 482 -36.78 31.29 4.95
N ARG A 483 -36.03 31.08 3.87
CA ARG A 483 -34.66 30.57 3.95
C ARG A 483 -33.79 31.62 4.66
N PRO A 484 -32.90 31.22 5.58
CA PRO A 484 -31.99 32.15 6.22
C PRO A 484 -31.12 32.85 5.17
N PRO A 485 -30.75 34.13 5.38
CA PRO A 485 -29.90 34.83 4.44
C PRO A 485 -28.52 34.15 4.35
N PRO A 486 -27.91 34.09 3.16
CA PRO A 486 -26.62 33.44 2.99
C PRO A 486 -25.54 34.13 3.84
N PRO A 487 -24.60 33.37 4.40
CA PRO A 487 -23.54 33.90 5.25
C PRO A 487 -22.59 34.82 4.46
N ILE A 488 -22.12 35.87 5.13
CA ILE A 488 -21.09 36.78 4.61
C ILE A 488 -19.78 36.51 5.33
N TYR A 489 -18.70 36.39 4.57
CA TYR A 489 -17.37 36.06 5.09
C TYR A 489 -16.47 37.29 5.07
N ALA A 490 -16.02 37.73 6.25
CA ALA A 490 -15.08 38.86 6.35
C ALA A 490 -13.71 38.54 5.75
N ASP A 491 -13.26 37.28 5.86
CA ASP A 491 -12.04 36.78 5.26
C ASP A 491 -12.13 35.26 4.99
N GLY A 492 -11.18 34.71 4.23
CA GLY A 492 -11.16 33.31 3.79
C GLY A 492 -11.04 32.28 4.93
N THR A 493 -10.40 32.61 6.05
CA THR A 493 -10.31 31.75 7.24
C THR A 493 -11.66 31.54 7.93
N ARG A 494 -12.68 32.33 7.56
CA ARG A 494 -14.06 32.16 8.03
C ARG A 494 -14.85 31.16 7.21
N ILE A 495 -14.35 30.75 6.05
CA ILE A 495 -14.98 29.72 5.22
C ILE A 495 -14.56 28.35 5.75
N PRO A 496 -15.50 27.41 5.98
CA PRO A 496 -15.18 26.01 6.21
C PRO A 496 -14.22 25.43 5.17
N VAL A 497 -13.08 24.89 5.62
CA VAL A 497 -12.08 24.25 4.76
C VAL A 497 -11.89 22.79 5.15
N LEU A 498 -11.89 21.93 4.15
CA LEU A 498 -11.50 20.52 4.24
C LEU A 498 -10.29 20.29 3.35
N VAL A 499 -9.24 19.66 3.90
CA VAL A 499 -8.06 19.26 3.14
C VAL A 499 -7.90 17.74 3.29
N CYS A 500 -8.27 17.03 2.22
CA CYS A 500 -8.30 15.58 2.16
C CYS A 500 -7.17 15.09 1.26
N GLY A 501 -6.68 13.88 1.51
CA GLY A 501 -5.76 13.25 0.56
C GLY A 501 -4.87 12.17 1.14
N ASP A 502 -4.10 11.58 0.24
CA ASP A 502 -2.96 10.73 0.56
C ASP A 502 -1.70 11.61 0.65
N TYR A 503 -1.21 11.77 1.87
CA TYR A 503 -0.03 12.59 2.15
C TYR A 503 1.26 11.78 2.11
N ASN A 504 1.18 10.44 2.03
CA ASN A 504 2.33 9.55 2.12
C ASN A 504 3.26 9.88 3.30
N SER A 505 2.70 10.39 4.41
CA SER A 505 3.44 10.98 5.52
C SER A 505 2.79 10.55 6.85
N MET A 506 3.58 10.05 7.79
CA MET A 506 3.09 9.52 9.07
C MET A 506 2.72 10.64 10.06
N PRO A 507 1.96 10.37 11.15
CA PRO A 507 1.63 11.38 12.16
C PRO A 507 2.85 12.00 12.88
N SER A 508 4.01 11.34 12.83
CA SER A 508 5.26 11.83 13.40
C SER A 508 6.10 12.67 12.42
N SER A 509 5.55 13.03 11.26
CA SER A 509 6.27 13.77 10.21
C SER A 509 6.10 15.28 10.36
N GLY A 510 7.05 16.03 9.81
CA GLY A 510 6.95 17.50 9.70
C GLY A 510 5.76 17.96 8.87
N VAL A 511 5.26 17.13 7.94
CA VAL A 511 4.02 17.39 7.19
C VAL A 511 2.83 17.44 8.13
N TYR A 512 2.70 16.43 8.99
CA TYR A 512 1.62 16.35 9.97
C TYR A 512 1.71 17.49 10.99
N ASP A 513 2.91 17.72 11.54
CA ASP A 513 3.16 18.80 12.51
C ASP A 513 2.83 20.17 11.91
N PHE A 514 3.21 20.41 10.65
CA PHE A 514 2.91 21.66 9.96
C PHE A 514 1.41 21.87 9.81
N LEU A 515 0.67 20.86 9.32
CA LEU A 515 -0.79 20.92 9.15
C LEU A 515 -1.53 21.15 10.48
N ALA A 516 -1.09 20.48 11.56
CA ALA A 516 -1.74 20.54 12.86
C ALA A 516 -1.43 21.85 13.62
N SER A 517 -0.16 22.28 13.62
CA SER A 517 0.28 23.43 14.43
C SER A 517 0.14 24.77 13.72
N GLY A 518 0.03 24.77 12.40
CA GLY A 518 0.06 26.00 11.60
C GLY A 518 1.45 26.56 11.34
N THR A 519 2.51 26.03 11.97
CA THR A 519 3.87 26.57 11.82
C THR A 519 4.92 25.47 11.92
N LEU A 520 5.98 25.53 11.11
CA LEU A 520 7.11 24.60 11.22
C LEU A 520 8.44 25.36 11.18
N SER A 521 9.39 24.93 12.02
CA SER A 521 10.73 25.53 12.06
C SER A 521 11.48 25.33 10.74
N ALA A 522 12.25 26.35 10.33
CA ALA A 522 13.18 26.28 9.20
C ALA A 522 14.24 25.16 9.31
N SER A 523 14.58 24.78 10.56
CA SER A 523 15.58 23.75 10.88
C SER A 523 14.99 22.35 11.12
N HIS A 524 13.75 22.11 10.68
CA HIS A 524 13.08 20.83 10.89
C HIS A 524 13.84 19.67 10.19
N PRO A 525 14.03 18.51 10.83
CA PRO A 525 14.80 17.40 10.26
C PRO A 525 14.25 16.87 8.93
N ASP A 526 12.95 17.00 8.69
CA ASP A 526 12.33 16.58 7.43
C ASP A 526 12.77 17.39 6.21
N PHE A 527 13.33 18.61 6.39
CA PHE A 527 14.01 19.32 5.30
C PHE A 527 15.38 18.71 4.95
N LEU A 528 15.86 17.76 5.77
CA LEU A 528 17.18 17.14 5.66
C LEU A 528 18.27 18.21 5.68
N SER A 529 19.22 18.14 4.75
CA SER A 529 20.25 19.15 4.52
C SER A 529 19.97 19.99 3.26
N HIS A 530 18.71 20.08 2.84
CA HIS A 530 18.30 20.76 1.60
C HIS A 530 17.77 22.17 1.87
N THR A 531 17.86 23.05 0.87
CA THR A 531 17.49 24.46 0.97
C THR A 531 16.33 24.81 0.03
N TYR A 532 15.26 25.40 0.59
CA TYR A 532 14.01 25.71 -0.10
C TYR A 532 13.59 27.18 0.07
N GLY A 533 14.50 28.10 -0.20
CA GLY A 533 14.24 29.54 -0.17
C GLY A 533 13.71 29.98 1.19
N ASN A 534 12.57 30.68 1.18
CA ASN A 534 11.97 31.22 2.40
C ASN A 534 11.54 30.14 3.39
N TYR A 535 11.23 28.93 2.92
CA TYR A 535 10.79 27.83 3.79
C TYR A 535 11.88 27.36 4.75
N THR A 536 13.13 27.36 4.29
CA THR A 536 14.30 26.97 5.09
C THR A 536 15.02 28.17 5.71
N SER A 537 14.58 29.40 5.46
CA SER A 537 15.13 30.60 6.14
C SER A 537 14.21 31.16 7.22
N GLU A 538 12.89 31.16 7.01
CA GLU A 538 11.90 31.76 7.91
C GLU A 538 10.98 30.72 8.57
N GLY A 539 10.94 29.51 8.02
CA GLY A 539 10.02 28.44 8.42
C GLY A 539 8.69 28.49 7.65
N LEU A 540 7.86 27.48 7.87
CA LEU A 540 6.54 27.37 7.24
C LEU A 540 5.46 27.94 8.15
N ARG A 541 4.43 28.57 7.56
CA ARG A 541 3.28 29.11 8.30
C ARG A 541 1.98 29.02 7.49
N HIS A 542 0.87 28.75 8.16
CA HIS A 542 -0.50 28.85 7.64
C HIS A 542 -1.48 29.24 8.78
N LYS A 543 -2.66 29.74 8.43
CA LYS A 543 -3.70 30.31 9.32
C LYS A 543 -5.02 29.54 9.33
N LEU A 544 -5.11 28.45 8.57
CA LEU A 544 -6.34 27.64 8.42
C LEU A 544 -6.84 26.95 9.71
N GLY A 545 -6.01 26.83 10.75
CA GLY A 545 -6.42 26.25 12.05
C GLY A 545 -6.97 24.83 11.94
N LEU A 546 -6.20 23.95 11.31
CA LEU A 546 -6.62 22.60 10.93
C LEU A 546 -6.45 21.60 12.07
N LYS A 547 -7.30 20.57 12.07
CA LYS A 547 -7.14 19.36 12.89
C LYS A 547 -7.49 18.14 12.05
N SER A 548 -6.77 17.04 12.23
CA SER A 548 -7.14 15.76 11.63
C SER A 548 -8.43 15.23 12.28
N ALA A 549 -9.37 14.79 11.44
CA ALA A 549 -10.63 14.20 11.88
C ALA A 549 -10.43 12.89 12.66
N TYR A 550 -9.33 12.19 12.40
CA TYR A 550 -9.06 10.87 12.96
C TYR A 550 -8.23 10.92 14.24
N THR A 551 -8.12 12.09 14.87
CA THR A 551 -7.23 12.24 16.02
C THR A 551 -7.96 12.62 17.31
N THR A 552 -7.64 11.88 18.38
CA THR A 552 -8.18 12.06 19.73
C THR A 552 -7.07 12.40 20.74
N ILE A 553 -7.45 12.90 21.91
CA ILE A 553 -6.52 13.12 23.02
C ILE A 553 -6.68 11.94 23.98
N GLY A 554 -5.65 11.09 24.05
CA GLY A 554 -5.60 9.92 24.91
C GLY A 554 -5.44 10.27 26.40
N ALA A 555 -5.52 9.25 27.25
CA ALA A 555 -5.30 9.38 28.69
C ALA A 555 -3.84 9.76 28.97
N GLY A 556 -3.59 11.04 29.27
CA GLY A 556 -2.25 11.60 29.46
C GLY A 556 -1.94 12.81 28.57
N GLY A 557 -2.90 13.28 27.77
CA GLY A 557 -2.71 14.44 26.91
C GLY A 557 -1.94 14.16 25.62
N VAL A 558 -1.62 12.89 25.35
CA VAL A 558 -0.96 12.44 24.12
C VAL A 558 -1.99 12.34 23.00
N GLN A 559 -1.62 12.83 21.83
CA GLN A 559 -2.45 12.79 20.65
C GLN A 559 -2.39 11.38 20.02
N GLU A 560 -3.54 10.70 19.94
CA GLU A 560 -3.66 9.32 19.45
C GLU A 560 -4.62 9.25 18.26
N GLU A 561 -4.20 8.55 17.20
CA GLU A 561 -5.05 8.27 16.04
C GLU A 561 -6.11 7.23 16.39
N ILE A 562 -7.35 7.50 15.99
CA ILE A 562 -8.52 6.65 16.20
C ILE A 562 -8.36 5.31 15.47
N ILE A 563 -7.71 5.34 14.31
CA ILE A 563 -7.36 4.14 13.54
C ILE A 563 -5.83 4.03 13.46
N PRO A 564 -5.26 2.83 13.63
CA PRO A 564 -3.82 2.65 13.66
C PRO A 564 -3.17 2.66 12.27
N MET A 565 -3.95 2.52 11.19
CA MET A 565 -3.45 2.41 9.84
C MET A 565 -4.51 2.83 8.81
N THR A 566 -4.05 3.43 7.71
CA THR A 566 -4.87 3.77 6.53
C THR A 566 -4.36 3.08 5.28
N ASN A 567 -3.06 2.80 5.16
CA ASN A 567 -2.50 1.89 4.17
C ASN A 567 -2.03 0.61 4.85
N VAL A 568 -2.34 -0.56 4.27
CA VAL A 568 -2.04 -1.88 4.85
C VAL A 568 -1.47 -2.82 3.80
N THR A 569 -0.15 -2.94 3.78
CA THR A 569 0.58 -3.92 2.98
C THR A 569 1.53 -4.71 3.90
N PRO A 570 2.02 -5.88 3.48
CA PRO A 570 2.97 -6.64 4.29
C PRO A 570 4.28 -5.90 4.56
N GLY A 571 4.65 -4.99 3.66
CA GLY A 571 5.87 -4.18 3.77
C GLY A 571 5.66 -2.84 4.46
N PHE A 572 4.43 -2.40 4.68
CA PHE A 572 4.15 -1.10 5.29
C PHE A 572 2.71 -1.06 5.81
N HIS A 573 2.55 -0.60 7.04
CA HIS A 573 1.24 -0.31 7.63
C HIS A 573 1.37 0.97 8.45
N GLY A 574 0.46 1.91 8.25
CA GLY A 574 0.53 3.21 8.90
C GLY A 574 -0.54 4.16 8.42
N VAL A 575 -0.71 5.26 9.15
CA VAL A 575 -1.63 6.34 8.81
C VAL A 575 -0.90 7.30 7.88
N ILE A 576 -1.35 7.39 6.64
CA ILE A 576 -0.82 8.31 5.61
C ILE A 576 -1.91 9.07 4.86
N ASP A 577 -3.17 8.70 5.07
CA ASP A 577 -4.35 9.36 4.52
C ASP A 577 -5.00 10.20 5.61
N TYR A 578 -5.47 11.39 5.25
CA TYR A 578 -6.04 12.32 6.24
C TYR A 578 -7.25 13.07 5.71
N VAL A 579 -8.14 13.42 6.65
CA VAL A 579 -9.19 14.41 6.47
C VAL A 579 -8.94 15.53 7.47
N TRP A 580 -8.33 16.62 7.03
CA TRP A 580 -8.11 17.83 7.83
C TRP A 580 -9.30 18.76 7.72
N TYR A 581 -9.70 19.37 8.82
CA TYR A 581 -10.81 20.31 8.85
C TYR A 581 -10.50 21.57 9.65
N SER A 582 -11.03 22.71 9.21
CA SER A 582 -10.90 24.00 9.90
C SER A 582 -11.70 24.02 11.21
N THR A 583 -11.02 23.94 12.35
CA THR A 583 -11.64 23.85 13.68
C THR A 583 -12.42 25.11 14.07
N GLY A 584 -12.12 26.26 13.46
CA GLY A 584 -12.84 27.51 13.66
C GLY A 584 -14.27 27.48 13.15
N ASN A 585 -14.58 26.60 12.19
CA ASN A 585 -15.78 26.68 11.34
C ASN A 585 -16.56 25.36 11.33
N LEU A 586 -15.92 24.24 11.68
CA LEU A 586 -16.53 22.91 11.66
C LEU A 586 -16.43 22.25 13.04
N ILE A 587 -17.42 21.40 13.35
CA ILE A 587 -17.46 20.49 14.49
C ILE A 587 -17.41 19.07 13.93
N LEU A 588 -16.51 18.23 14.43
CA LEU A 588 -16.45 16.82 14.07
C LEU A 588 -17.48 16.04 14.90
N ASN A 589 -18.44 15.39 14.24
CA ASN A 589 -19.50 14.63 14.91
C ASN A 589 -19.12 13.16 15.10
N SER A 590 -18.72 12.49 14.01
CA SER A 590 -18.41 11.07 14.04
C SER A 590 -17.43 10.69 12.93
N VAL A 591 -16.76 9.55 13.11
CA VAL A 591 -15.88 8.94 12.11
C VAL A 591 -16.16 7.44 11.99
N VAL A 592 -15.85 6.85 10.85
CA VAL A 592 -15.85 5.38 10.71
C VAL A 592 -14.54 4.82 11.26
N GLY A 593 -14.65 3.91 12.22
CA GLY A 593 -13.54 3.35 13.01
C GLY A 593 -12.71 2.27 12.32
N GLU A 594 -11.96 1.53 13.13
CA GLU A 594 -11.01 0.50 12.72
C GLU A 594 -11.70 -0.72 12.09
N ILE A 595 -10.94 -1.47 11.29
CA ILE A 595 -11.30 -2.81 10.84
C ILE A 595 -11.19 -3.79 12.02
N ASP A 596 -12.03 -4.82 12.04
CA ASP A 596 -11.98 -5.85 13.07
C ASP A 596 -10.59 -6.50 13.21
N LYS A 597 -10.08 -6.58 14.45
CA LYS A 597 -8.73 -7.08 14.74
C LYS A 597 -8.60 -8.58 14.42
N MET A 598 -9.65 -9.37 14.67
CA MET A 598 -9.62 -10.80 14.37
C MET A 598 -9.57 -11.06 12.86
N TYR A 599 -10.17 -10.19 12.07
CA TYR A 599 -10.01 -10.20 10.62
C TYR A 599 -8.58 -9.82 10.21
N LEU A 600 -8.02 -8.73 10.76
CA LEU A 600 -6.66 -8.27 10.45
C LEU A 600 -5.58 -9.33 10.78
N GLU A 601 -5.77 -10.14 11.83
CA GLU A 601 -4.87 -11.23 12.18
C GLU A 601 -4.80 -12.35 11.13
N LYS A 602 -5.86 -12.50 10.31
CA LYS A 602 -6.00 -13.55 9.29
C LYS A 602 -5.66 -13.11 7.88
N VAL A 603 -5.38 -11.82 7.67
CA VAL A 603 -5.07 -11.27 6.35
C VAL A 603 -3.63 -10.78 6.29
N VAL A 604 -2.99 -11.12 5.18
CA VAL A 604 -1.61 -10.71 4.89
C VAL A 604 -1.51 -9.18 4.70
N GLY A 605 -2.50 -8.60 4.03
CA GLY A 605 -2.59 -7.18 3.71
C GLY A 605 -3.68 -6.94 2.67
N PHE A 606 -3.74 -5.71 2.18
CA PHE A 606 -4.66 -5.26 1.15
C PHE A 606 -3.91 -4.91 -0.16
N PRO A 607 -4.57 -4.91 -1.34
CA PRO A 607 -5.95 -5.30 -1.56
C PRO A 607 -6.16 -6.80 -1.34
N ASN A 608 -7.38 -7.21 -1.05
CA ASN A 608 -7.78 -8.61 -0.96
C ASN A 608 -9.21 -8.79 -1.49
N ALA A 609 -9.82 -9.96 -1.26
CA ALA A 609 -11.16 -10.25 -1.76
C ALA A 609 -12.23 -9.24 -1.32
N HIS A 610 -12.09 -8.64 -0.13
CA HIS A 610 -13.08 -7.74 0.47
C HIS A 610 -12.67 -6.27 0.44
N PHE A 611 -11.36 -5.97 0.43
CA PHE A 611 -10.83 -4.62 0.34
C PHE A 611 -10.16 -4.39 -1.03
N PRO A 612 -10.74 -3.56 -1.92
CA PRO A 612 -10.28 -3.41 -3.30
C PRO A 612 -9.09 -2.46 -3.49
N SER A 613 -8.64 -1.81 -2.43
CA SER A 613 -7.45 -0.94 -2.41
C SER A 613 -6.54 -1.38 -1.27
N ASP A 614 -5.24 -1.08 -1.37
CA ASP A 614 -4.32 -1.19 -0.24
C ASP A 614 -4.51 -0.10 0.82
N HIS A 615 -5.35 0.91 0.53
CA HIS A 615 -5.82 1.90 1.48
C HIS A 615 -7.22 1.60 2.03
N ILE A 616 -7.54 2.20 3.17
CA ILE A 616 -8.82 2.12 3.87
C ILE A 616 -9.55 3.46 3.71
N ALA A 617 -10.81 3.40 3.31
CA ALA A 617 -11.67 4.58 3.21
C ALA A 617 -11.83 5.32 4.55
N LEU A 618 -11.63 6.63 4.54
CA LEU A 618 -11.86 7.52 5.68
C LEU A 618 -13.19 8.22 5.51
N THR A 619 -14.10 8.08 6.48
CA THR A 619 -15.40 8.76 6.44
C THR A 619 -15.61 9.53 7.73
N ALA A 620 -15.85 10.83 7.61
CA ALA A 620 -16.08 11.74 8.73
C ALA A 620 -17.35 12.58 8.52
N SER A 621 -18.11 12.79 9.60
CA SER A 621 -19.30 13.62 9.63
C SER A 621 -19.00 14.92 10.37
N PHE A 622 -19.43 16.04 9.81
CA PHE A 622 -19.20 17.38 10.35
C PHE A 622 -20.50 18.17 10.50
N SER A 623 -20.50 19.13 11.43
CA SER A 623 -21.50 20.18 11.55
C SER A 623 -20.85 21.53 11.27
N VAL A 624 -21.52 22.38 10.49
CA VAL A 624 -21.10 23.74 10.20
C VAL A 624 -21.43 24.64 11.39
N LYS A 625 -20.42 25.38 11.88
CA LYS A 625 -20.63 26.41 12.90
C LYS A 625 -21.26 27.65 12.27
N PRO A 626 -22.18 28.33 12.96
CA PRO A 626 -22.67 29.63 12.52
C PRO A 626 -21.51 30.61 12.29
N PRO A 627 -21.54 31.44 11.23
CA PRO A 627 -20.54 32.48 11.04
C PRO A 627 -20.46 33.35 12.29
N ARG A 628 -19.26 33.63 12.79
CA ARG A 628 -19.10 34.56 13.91
C ARG A 628 -19.57 35.93 13.44
N GLU A 629 -20.67 36.43 13.99
CA GLU A 629 -21.13 37.79 13.74
C GLU A 629 -19.95 38.75 13.95
N SER A 630 -19.77 39.70 13.03
CA SER A 630 -18.92 40.86 13.27
C SER A 630 -19.43 41.52 14.54
N GLY A 631 -18.71 41.35 15.64
CA GLY A 631 -19.17 41.76 16.96
C GLY A 631 -19.72 43.18 16.91
N ALA A 632 -20.96 43.34 17.39
CA ALA A 632 -21.41 44.65 17.83
C ALA A 632 -20.31 45.25 18.73
N PRO A 633 -19.95 46.53 18.56
CA PRO A 633 -18.87 47.13 19.33
C PRO A 633 -19.15 46.91 20.82
N ARG A 634 -18.20 46.27 21.51
CA ARG A 634 -18.29 46.13 22.97
C ARG A 634 -18.52 47.54 23.54
N PRO A 635 -19.56 47.75 24.37
CA PRO A 635 -19.69 49.03 25.05
C PRO A 635 -18.40 49.29 25.83
N PRO A 636 -17.89 50.54 25.83
CA PRO A 636 -16.66 50.87 26.53
C PRO A 636 -16.79 50.45 28.00
N PRO A 637 -15.69 49.99 28.63
CA PRO A 637 -15.72 49.58 30.02
C PRO A 637 -16.22 50.75 30.87
N VAL A 638 -17.35 50.54 31.53
CA VAL A 638 -17.81 51.44 32.58
C VAL A 638 -16.91 51.17 33.77
N PHE A 639 -15.95 52.07 34.00
CA PHE A 639 -15.23 52.12 35.27
C PHE A 639 -16.20 52.69 36.30
N SER A 640 -16.75 51.80 37.14
CA SER A 640 -17.48 52.16 38.36
C SER A 640 -16.53 52.36 39.53
#